data_AF-A0A1J5DUZ4-F1
#
_entry.id   AF-A0A1J5DUZ4-F1
#
_cell.length_a   1.000
_cell.length_b   1.000
_cell.length_c   1.000
_cell.angle_alpha   90.00
_cell.angle_beta   90.00
_cell.angle_gamma   90.00
#
_symmetry.space_group_name_H-M   'P 1'
#
loop_
_entity.id
_entity.type
_entity.pdbx_description
1 polymer ?
#
loop_
_entity_poly.entity_id
_entity_poly.type
_entity_poly.pdbx_seq_one_letter_code
_entity_poly.pdbx_strand_id
1 'polypeptide(L)'
;MKKAKKLSEEKRLREDALRVKNWKRWGPYLSERQWGTVREDYSPDGNPWEYFPHDHARSRAYRWGEDGLLGIADREGRLCFALALWNGKDPILKERLFGLTGPEGNHGEDVKEAYFYLDSTPTHSYMKALYKYPQAEFPYRRLSEENRRRGKEEPEFELQDTGVFEGNRYFDVFAEYAKASPDDLLIRITVANRGPEPAPLSLLPTLWFRNTWSWGRTGEGYWPRPSIVRETAQRLRADHATLGRYDLVAGPGPDGSLPELLFTENETNTERLFGAANAAPYVKDAFHEYVVQGREEAVNPERTGTKAAALYTLEVPAGGEVTVRLRLSSGGETTGDPLGDEFGKVIEARSREADEFFASRVPAGYSVEERRVARQAFAGLLWSKQFYHYIVKDWLEGDPAQPKPPQGRKHGRNRHWANLYNRDVLSMPDKWEYPWFAAWDLAFHMIPFAEIDPEFAKAQILLFLREWYMHPNGQIPAYEFAFSDVNPPVHAWAAWQVYQRTGPPGKRDRVFLARAFQKLMLNFTWWVNRKDVHGDNVFSGGFLGLDNIGVFDRSQALPTGGHLEQADGTAWMAFFCSTMLSMALELAREDPVYDDVASKFFEHFIAIADAMNTLGGAGLWDEEDGFYYDHLHVNGRFLPLKVRSLVGLIPLIAAGPLENDAIADLPGFRKRMNWFMENRKDLARQILCGGEAHDGKGHGHCFVAIPTREQLVRILRYLLDENEFLSPYGIRSLSRAYRDDPYVFRLEGREYRVEYAPGESTTGLFGGNSNWRGPIWFPVNYLLIEALERYHHFYGDSLQVECPTGSGRRMNLGEVAKEISRRLASIFLPDGENGRPCHGGDSRYAGDPHWRELVLYHEYFHGETGRGIGASHQTGWTALVTQCLGGRMPRGQEEH
;
A
#
# COMPACT_ATOMS: atom_id res chain seq x y z
N MET A 1 -3.80 -41.13 -8.26
CA MET A 1 -3.52 -39.69 -8.10
C MET A 1 -3.21 -39.08 -9.46
N LYS A 2 -4.14 -38.33 -10.07
CA LYS A 2 -3.83 -37.54 -11.28
C LYS A 2 -2.83 -36.46 -10.84
N LYS A 3 -1.64 -36.38 -11.47
CA LYS A 3 -0.74 -35.23 -11.29
C LYS A 3 -1.57 -33.97 -11.52
N ALA A 4 -1.71 -33.11 -10.51
CA ALA A 4 -2.38 -31.83 -10.67
C ALA A 4 -1.73 -31.11 -11.87
N LYS A 5 -2.54 -30.63 -12.81
CA LYS A 5 -2.05 -29.86 -13.96
C LYS A 5 -1.34 -28.63 -13.40
N LYS A 6 -0.03 -28.52 -13.61
CA LYS A 6 0.74 -27.37 -13.15
C LYS A 6 0.31 -26.15 -13.97
N LEU A 7 -0.11 -25.09 -13.30
CA LEU A 7 -0.61 -23.88 -13.96
C LEU A 7 0.52 -23.14 -14.69
N SER A 8 0.22 -22.52 -15.84
CA SER A 8 1.22 -21.79 -16.65
C SER A 8 1.89 -20.68 -15.85
N GLU A 9 1.14 -19.93 -15.06
CA GLU A 9 1.67 -18.83 -14.26
C GLU A 9 2.59 -19.31 -13.14
N GLU A 10 2.27 -20.42 -12.46
CA GLU A 10 3.15 -21.03 -11.47
C GLU A 10 4.46 -21.54 -12.07
N LYS A 11 4.42 -22.00 -13.33
CA LYS A 11 5.64 -22.34 -14.05
C LYS A 11 6.51 -21.10 -14.26
N ARG A 12 5.94 -19.97 -14.69
CA ARG A 12 6.69 -18.71 -14.87
C ARG A 12 7.28 -18.18 -13.57
N LEU A 13 6.50 -18.18 -12.48
CA LEU A 13 6.98 -17.81 -11.16
C LEU A 13 8.19 -18.64 -10.74
N ARG A 14 8.16 -19.96 -10.99
CA ARG A 14 9.30 -20.83 -10.69
C ARG A 14 10.50 -20.56 -11.61
N GLU A 15 10.28 -20.32 -12.90
CA GLU A 15 11.36 -19.96 -13.84
C GLU A 15 12.02 -18.63 -13.44
N ASP A 16 11.25 -17.66 -12.96
CA ASP A 16 11.73 -16.36 -12.47
C ASP A 16 12.49 -16.49 -11.15
N ALA A 17 11.94 -17.22 -10.18
CA ALA A 17 12.60 -17.48 -8.89
C ALA A 17 13.96 -18.21 -9.07
N LEU A 18 14.03 -19.16 -10.01
CA LEU A 18 15.26 -19.88 -10.35
C LEU A 18 16.19 -19.08 -11.30
N ARG A 19 15.81 -17.86 -11.69
CA ARG A 19 16.52 -17.01 -12.66
C ARG A 19 16.78 -17.67 -14.01
N VAL A 20 15.94 -18.63 -14.40
CA VAL A 20 15.97 -19.28 -15.72
C VAL A 20 15.41 -18.33 -16.79
N LYS A 21 14.36 -17.58 -16.43
CA LYS A 21 13.75 -16.56 -17.28
C LYS A 21 13.33 -15.37 -16.43
N ASN A 22 13.67 -14.14 -16.84
CA ASN A 22 13.37 -12.93 -16.08
C ASN A 22 11.94 -12.41 -16.36
N TRP A 23 10.92 -13.22 -16.07
CA TRP A 23 9.54 -12.84 -16.37
C TRP A 23 9.13 -11.52 -15.72
N LYS A 24 9.64 -11.21 -14.52
CA LYS A 24 9.36 -9.94 -13.82
C LYS A 24 10.26 -8.77 -14.26
N ARG A 25 11.03 -8.89 -15.35
CA ARG A 25 11.84 -7.77 -15.87
C ARG A 25 10.95 -6.59 -16.22
N TRP A 26 9.84 -6.83 -16.90
CA TRP A 26 8.88 -5.80 -17.28
C TRP A 26 7.63 -5.87 -16.41
N GLY A 27 7.09 -4.73 -16.03
CA GLY A 27 5.87 -4.63 -15.23
C GLY A 27 5.38 -3.20 -15.12
N PRO A 28 4.31 -2.95 -14.34
CA PRO A 28 3.66 -1.65 -14.20
C PRO A 28 4.44 -0.73 -13.25
N TYR A 29 5.78 -0.71 -13.39
CA TYR A 29 6.71 -0.13 -12.43
C TYR A 29 6.84 1.40 -12.50
N LEU A 30 6.11 2.04 -13.42
CA LEU A 30 5.99 3.49 -13.45
C LEU A 30 5.06 3.96 -12.32
N SER A 31 5.43 5.09 -11.73
CA SER A 31 4.53 5.80 -10.82
C SER A 31 3.35 6.39 -11.61
N GLU A 32 2.20 6.60 -10.95
CA GLU A 32 1.15 7.43 -11.54
C GLU A 32 1.44 8.93 -11.27
N ARG A 33 2.26 9.23 -10.25
CA ARG A 33 2.77 10.58 -9.93
C ARG A 33 4.23 10.55 -9.50
N GLN A 34 5.10 11.29 -10.17
CA GLN A 34 6.50 11.50 -9.74
C GLN A 34 6.77 12.95 -9.29
N TRP A 35 6.01 13.92 -9.81
CA TRP A 35 6.04 15.31 -9.38
C TRP A 35 5.56 15.47 -7.93
N GLY A 36 6.00 16.51 -7.24
CA GLY A 36 5.61 16.78 -5.85
C GLY A 36 6.09 15.73 -4.84
N THR A 37 7.19 15.02 -5.11
CA THR A 37 7.77 14.02 -4.19
C THR A 37 8.99 14.56 -3.46
N VAL A 38 9.30 14.04 -2.27
CA VAL A 38 10.44 14.53 -1.46
C VAL A 38 11.76 14.26 -2.16
N ARG A 39 11.88 13.11 -2.84
CA ARG A 39 13.09 12.79 -3.63
C ARG A 39 13.32 13.78 -4.77
N GLU A 40 12.28 14.36 -5.37
CA GLU A 40 12.40 15.39 -6.41
C GLU A 40 12.51 16.82 -5.85
N ASP A 41 12.42 17.01 -4.53
CA ASP A 41 12.46 18.31 -3.88
C ASP A 41 13.90 18.82 -3.73
N TYR A 42 14.18 19.95 -4.38
CA TYR A 42 15.43 20.67 -4.20
C TYR A 42 15.22 22.12 -3.69
N SER A 43 14.08 22.41 -3.06
CA SER A 43 13.80 23.71 -2.44
C SER A 43 14.63 23.99 -1.17
N PRO A 44 14.71 25.26 -0.72
CA PRO A 44 15.36 25.64 0.53
C PRO A 44 14.58 25.30 1.80
N ASP A 45 13.25 25.33 1.73
CA ASP A 45 12.29 25.15 2.82
C ASP A 45 11.77 23.71 2.92
N GLY A 46 12.02 22.88 1.91
CA GLY A 46 11.54 21.52 1.86
C GLY A 46 10.07 21.45 1.44
N ASN A 47 9.64 22.25 0.47
CA ASN A 47 8.29 22.18 -0.07
C ASN A 47 8.30 21.42 -1.42
N PRO A 48 8.10 20.08 -1.44
CA PRO A 48 8.13 19.30 -2.68
C PRO A 48 7.05 19.73 -3.67
N TRP A 49 5.87 20.11 -3.16
CA TRP A 49 4.68 20.44 -3.95
C TRP A 49 4.88 21.67 -4.81
N GLU A 50 5.46 22.73 -4.24
CA GLU A 50 5.74 23.97 -4.97
C GLU A 50 7.03 23.91 -5.79
N TYR A 51 8.00 23.07 -5.40
CA TYR A 51 9.29 22.99 -6.10
C TYR A 51 9.21 22.29 -7.45
N PHE A 52 8.45 21.19 -7.52
CA PHE A 52 8.24 20.43 -8.74
C PHE A 52 6.74 20.10 -8.89
N PRO A 53 5.91 21.11 -9.21
CA PRO A 53 4.47 20.95 -9.36
C PRO A 53 4.11 20.19 -10.64
N HIS A 54 2.83 19.79 -10.73
CA HIS A 54 2.27 19.13 -11.91
C HIS A 54 2.55 19.88 -13.23
N ASP A 55 2.53 21.22 -13.24
CA ASP A 55 2.77 21.99 -14.47
C ASP A 55 4.18 21.75 -15.05
N HIS A 56 5.18 21.61 -14.18
CA HIS A 56 6.56 21.36 -14.59
C HIS A 56 6.76 19.93 -15.10
N ALA A 57 5.92 18.96 -14.69
CA ALA A 57 6.07 17.53 -14.99
C ALA A 57 6.23 17.22 -16.47
N ARG A 58 5.54 17.97 -17.34
CA ARG A 58 5.57 17.76 -18.81
C ARG A 58 6.89 18.25 -19.43
N SER A 59 7.54 19.22 -18.79
CA SER A 59 8.68 19.96 -19.34
C SER A 59 10.00 19.69 -18.61
N ARG A 60 9.98 19.05 -17.43
CA ARG A 60 11.14 18.80 -16.58
C ARG A 60 11.45 17.31 -16.46
N ALA A 61 12.69 16.90 -16.73
CA ALA A 61 13.14 15.53 -16.53
C ALA A 61 13.19 15.19 -15.03
N TYR A 62 12.77 13.97 -14.67
CA TYR A 62 12.79 13.48 -13.30
C TYR A 62 14.16 12.89 -12.96
N ARG A 63 14.62 13.08 -11.73
CA ARG A 63 15.92 12.59 -11.27
C ARG A 63 15.86 11.18 -10.73
N TRP A 64 14.79 10.86 -10.01
CA TRP A 64 14.70 9.70 -9.12
C TRP A 64 13.68 8.66 -9.58
N GLY A 65 12.85 8.97 -10.56
CA GLY A 65 11.86 8.04 -11.11
C GLY A 65 11.34 8.51 -12.47
N GLU A 66 10.19 7.98 -12.86
CA GLU A 66 9.38 8.44 -14.00
C GLU A 66 7.91 8.18 -13.66
N ASP A 67 7.00 8.94 -14.27
CA ASP A 67 5.56 8.69 -14.24
C ASP A 67 5.01 8.49 -15.65
N GLY A 68 3.84 7.85 -15.76
CA GLY A 68 3.18 7.67 -17.04
C GLY A 68 1.86 6.92 -16.95
N LEU A 69 0.85 7.42 -17.66
CA LEU A 69 -0.51 6.89 -17.66
C LEU A 69 -0.56 5.42 -18.12
N LEU A 70 -1.02 4.54 -17.22
CA LEU A 70 -1.17 3.09 -17.44
C LEU A 70 0.10 2.43 -18.00
N GLY A 71 1.25 2.93 -17.58
CA GLY A 71 2.54 2.61 -18.19
C GLY A 71 3.26 1.39 -17.60
N ILE A 72 4.28 0.96 -18.33
CA ILE A 72 5.19 -0.13 -17.95
C ILE A 72 6.64 0.35 -18.03
N ALA A 73 7.51 -0.28 -17.26
CA ALA A 73 8.95 -0.11 -17.35
C ALA A 73 9.68 -1.42 -17.07
N ASP A 74 10.95 -1.49 -17.44
CA ASP A 74 11.81 -2.53 -16.91
C ASP A 74 12.09 -2.27 -15.41
N ARG A 75 12.42 -3.33 -14.66
CA ARG A 75 12.56 -3.31 -13.19
C ARG A 75 13.67 -2.39 -12.65
N GLU A 76 14.51 -1.83 -13.52
CA GLU A 76 15.52 -0.82 -13.17
C GLU A 76 15.15 0.60 -13.63
N GLY A 77 13.94 0.79 -14.17
CA GLY A 77 13.42 2.07 -14.64
C GLY A 77 14.31 2.70 -15.71
N ARG A 78 14.81 1.91 -16.67
CA ARG A 78 15.65 2.39 -17.77
C ARG A 78 14.80 2.77 -18.97
N LEU A 79 13.99 1.85 -19.47
CA LEU A 79 13.12 2.05 -20.63
C LEU A 79 11.66 1.98 -20.19
N CYS A 80 10.91 3.02 -20.55
CA CYS A 80 9.56 3.29 -20.11
C CYS A 80 8.62 3.34 -21.32
N PHE A 81 7.40 2.84 -21.14
CA PHE A 81 6.32 2.96 -22.12
C PHE A 81 5.02 3.36 -21.41
N ALA A 82 4.28 4.31 -21.96
CA ALA A 82 2.99 4.75 -21.42
C ALA A 82 2.12 5.40 -22.50
N LEU A 83 0.88 5.71 -22.14
CA LEU A 83 -0.07 6.37 -23.02
C LEU A 83 -0.01 7.89 -22.86
N ALA A 84 -0.19 8.61 -23.97
CA ALA A 84 -0.53 10.02 -23.98
C ALA A 84 -1.76 10.25 -24.87
N LEU A 85 -2.67 11.09 -24.40
CA LEU A 85 -3.99 11.29 -25.01
C LEU A 85 -4.31 12.78 -25.19
N TRP A 86 -5.05 13.11 -26.24
CA TRP A 86 -5.63 14.45 -26.41
C TRP A 86 -7.00 14.35 -27.12
N ASN A 87 -8.04 14.86 -26.47
CA ASN A 87 -9.41 14.87 -26.99
C ASN A 87 -9.70 16.03 -27.98
N GLY A 88 -8.67 16.78 -28.38
CA GLY A 88 -8.80 17.96 -29.25
C GLY A 88 -9.21 19.25 -28.52
N LYS A 89 -9.43 19.20 -27.20
CA LYS A 89 -9.93 20.31 -26.39
C LYS A 89 -9.08 20.61 -25.17
N ASP A 90 -8.44 19.59 -24.59
CA ASP A 90 -7.65 19.76 -23.39
C ASP A 90 -6.50 20.76 -23.60
N PRO A 91 -6.23 21.64 -22.62
CA PRO A 91 -5.14 22.61 -22.71
C PRO A 91 -3.75 21.96 -22.61
N ILE A 92 -3.69 20.67 -22.21
CA ILE A 92 -2.45 19.92 -22.02
C ILE A 92 -2.60 18.49 -22.54
N LEU A 93 -1.48 17.89 -22.93
CA LEU A 93 -1.45 16.48 -23.31
C LEU A 93 -1.63 15.62 -22.04
N LYS A 94 -2.58 14.68 -22.07
CA LYS A 94 -2.85 13.77 -20.95
C LYS A 94 -1.83 12.63 -20.95
N GLU A 95 -0.65 12.89 -20.40
CA GLU A 95 0.45 11.91 -20.24
C GLU A 95 0.44 11.21 -18.86
N ARG A 96 -0.26 11.80 -17.89
CA ARG A 96 -0.29 11.38 -16.48
C ARG A 96 -1.57 11.85 -15.80
N LEU A 97 -1.89 11.22 -14.68
CA LEU A 97 -3.06 11.57 -13.88
C LEU A 97 -2.89 12.92 -13.19
N PHE A 98 -3.94 13.74 -13.23
CA PHE A 98 -4.00 15.01 -12.50
C PHE A 98 -4.62 14.83 -11.12
N GLY A 99 -4.27 15.72 -10.20
CA GLY A 99 -4.92 15.83 -8.90
C GLY A 99 -4.34 16.99 -8.10
N LEU A 100 -4.80 17.11 -6.87
CA LEU A 100 -4.53 18.23 -5.98
C LEU A 100 -3.36 17.93 -5.05
N THR A 101 -2.59 18.95 -4.73
CA THR A 101 -1.61 18.90 -3.63
C THR A 101 -2.31 19.03 -2.28
N GLY A 102 -1.64 18.65 -1.19
CA GLY A 102 -2.17 18.79 0.17
C GLY A 102 -2.78 20.17 0.48
N PRO A 103 -2.13 21.30 0.13
CA PRO A 103 -2.70 22.64 0.32
C PRO A 103 -3.86 23.02 -0.61
N GLU A 104 -4.12 22.27 -1.68
CA GLU A 104 -5.16 22.57 -2.67
C GLU A 104 -6.47 21.83 -2.42
N GLY A 105 -6.42 20.62 -1.85
CA GLY A 105 -7.61 19.90 -1.44
C GLY A 105 -8.15 20.39 -0.10
N ASN A 106 -9.46 20.43 0.04
CA ASN A 106 -10.07 20.68 1.35
C ASN A 106 -9.79 19.54 2.32
N HIS A 107 -9.61 18.31 1.83
CA HIS A 107 -9.18 17.16 2.63
C HIS A 107 -7.75 16.69 2.36
N GLY A 108 -7.15 17.08 1.24
CA GLY A 108 -5.71 17.24 1.01
C GLY A 108 -5.25 16.70 -0.35
N GLU A 109 -4.19 15.88 -0.42
CA GLU A 109 -3.85 15.19 -1.68
C GLU A 109 -5.01 14.35 -2.19
N ASP A 110 -5.30 14.48 -3.49
CA ASP A 110 -6.51 13.91 -4.06
C ASP A 110 -6.40 13.79 -5.58
N VAL A 111 -6.45 12.55 -6.11
CA VAL A 111 -6.40 12.28 -7.54
C VAL A 111 -7.75 12.58 -8.20
N LYS A 112 -7.78 13.50 -9.16
CA LYS A 112 -9.03 13.95 -9.80
C LYS A 112 -9.34 13.23 -11.11
N GLU A 113 -9.11 11.92 -11.14
CA GLU A 113 -9.16 11.10 -12.36
C GLU A 113 -9.88 9.78 -12.12
N ALA A 114 -10.49 9.21 -13.16
CA ALA A 114 -11.16 7.93 -13.08
C ALA A 114 -10.36 6.82 -13.80
N TYR A 115 -9.68 5.98 -13.02
CA TYR A 115 -8.85 4.88 -13.53
C TYR A 115 -8.97 3.63 -12.66
N PHE A 116 -8.74 2.45 -13.23
CA PHE A 116 -9.02 1.17 -12.58
C PHE A 116 -8.03 0.08 -13.00
N TYR A 117 -7.53 -0.66 -12.00
CA TYR A 117 -6.72 -1.86 -12.21
C TYR A 117 -7.62 -3.08 -12.31
N LEU A 118 -7.73 -3.64 -13.51
CA LEU A 118 -8.72 -4.69 -13.80
C LEU A 118 -8.14 -6.10 -13.65
N ASP A 119 -6.88 -6.26 -14.07
CA ASP A 119 -6.21 -7.57 -14.03
C ASP A 119 -4.69 -7.43 -14.04
N SER A 120 -3.99 -8.36 -13.40
CA SER A 120 -2.56 -8.58 -13.56
C SER A 120 -2.19 -9.95 -13.01
N THR A 121 -1.34 -10.70 -13.69
CA THR A 121 -0.70 -11.88 -13.08
C THR A 121 0.57 -11.50 -12.32
N PRO A 122 1.05 -12.32 -11.35
CA PRO A 122 2.26 -12.05 -10.58
C PRO A 122 3.54 -11.80 -11.39
N THR A 123 3.67 -12.46 -12.53
CA THR A 123 4.78 -12.25 -13.47
C THR A 123 4.52 -11.14 -14.49
N HIS A 124 3.38 -10.45 -14.37
CA HIS A 124 2.92 -9.45 -15.32
C HIS A 124 2.87 -10.02 -16.75
N SER A 125 2.60 -11.33 -16.86
CA SER A 125 2.47 -12.03 -18.14
C SER A 125 1.16 -11.68 -18.85
N TYR A 126 0.18 -11.22 -18.08
CA TYR A 126 -1.02 -10.53 -18.51
C TYR A 126 -1.27 -9.33 -17.59
N MET A 127 -1.67 -8.18 -18.12
CA MET A 127 -2.11 -7.02 -17.36
C MET A 127 -3.21 -6.28 -18.12
N LYS A 128 -4.18 -5.72 -17.39
CA LYS A 128 -5.25 -4.88 -17.94
C LYS A 128 -5.62 -3.77 -16.98
N ALA A 129 -5.67 -2.54 -17.48
CA ALA A 129 -6.17 -1.38 -16.77
C ALA A 129 -7.08 -0.53 -17.67
N LEU A 130 -7.87 0.33 -17.05
CA LEU A 130 -8.84 1.22 -17.69
C LEU A 130 -8.63 2.65 -17.20
N TYR A 131 -8.63 3.60 -18.14
CA TYR A 131 -8.74 5.03 -17.85
C TYR A 131 -9.99 5.60 -18.52
N LYS A 132 -10.78 6.40 -17.80
CA LYS A 132 -11.99 7.05 -18.32
C LYS A 132 -11.68 8.50 -18.67
N TYR A 133 -11.55 8.79 -19.96
CA TYR A 133 -11.09 10.09 -20.45
C TYR A 133 -12.25 10.93 -21.01
N PRO A 134 -12.53 12.14 -20.49
CA PRO A 134 -13.60 12.99 -20.98
C PRO A 134 -13.44 13.43 -22.46
N GLN A 135 -14.57 13.54 -23.17
CA GLN A 135 -14.62 14.13 -24.53
C GLN A 135 -14.72 15.66 -24.51
N ALA A 136 -15.13 16.23 -23.38
CA ALA A 136 -15.07 17.67 -23.12
C ALA A 136 -13.68 18.05 -22.59
N GLU A 137 -13.36 19.35 -22.62
CA GLU A 137 -12.15 19.85 -21.96
C GLU A 137 -12.12 19.42 -20.49
N PHE A 138 -11.00 18.85 -20.07
CA PHE A 138 -10.80 18.41 -18.71
C PHE A 138 -10.78 19.61 -17.73
N PRO A 139 -11.58 19.59 -16.65
CA PRO A 139 -11.89 20.78 -15.86
C PRO A 139 -10.84 21.11 -14.78
N TYR A 140 -9.55 21.15 -15.14
CA TYR A 140 -8.41 21.34 -14.21
C TYR A 140 -8.62 22.52 -13.24
N ARG A 141 -8.98 23.68 -13.79
CA ARG A 141 -9.15 24.92 -13.03
C ARG A 141 -10.33 24.83 -12.06
N ARG A 142 -11.47 24.31 -12.51
CA ARG A 142 -12.67 24.18 -11.68
C ARG A 142 -12.44 23.24 -10.50
N LEU A 143 -11.74 22.12 -10.74
CA LEU A 143 -11.37 21.17 -9.68
C LEU A 143 -10.48 21.81 -8.61
N SER A 144 -9.44 22.55 -9.01
CA SER A 144 -8.54 23.23 -8.05
C SER A 144 -9.23 24.39 -7.33
N GLU A 145 -9.98 25.23 -8.04
CA GLU A 145 -10.62 26.42 -7.44
C GLU A 145 -11.77 26.07 -6.48
N GLU A 146 -12.58 25.06 -6.80
CA GLU A 146 -13.70 24.65 -5.95
C GLU A 146 -13.22 23.97 -4.67
N ASN A 147 -12.28 23.01 -4.77
CA ASN A 147 -11.73 22.35 -3.58
C ASN A 147 -11.00 23.33 -2.65
N ARG A 148 -10.29 24.33 -3.19
CA ARG A 148 -9.67 25.39 -2.38
C ARG A 148 -10.69 26.27 -1.64
N ARG A 149 -11.93 26.40 -2.17
CA ARG A 149 -13.00 27.19 -1.53
C ARG A 149 -13.71 26.42 -0.42
N ARG A 150 -13.78 25.10 -0.54
CA ARG A 150 -14.50 24.24 0.41
C ARG A 150 -13.80 24.16 1.76
N GLY A 151 -14.60 24.10 2.81
CA GLY A 151 -14.13 23.84 4.17
C GLY A 151 -13.95 22.35 4.47
N LYS A 152 -13.43 22.05 5.67
CA LYS A 152 -13.31 20.68 6.21
C LYS A 152 -14.66 20.00 6.53
N GLU A 153 -15.74 20.77 6.59
CA GLU A 153 -17.10 20.23 6.80
C GLU A 153 -17.79 19.82 5.48
N GLU A 154 -17.20 20.17 4.35
CA GLU A 154 -17.73 19.86 3.02
C GLU A 154 -17.00 18.64 2.43
N PRO A 155 -17.68 17.80 1.63
CA PRO A 155 -17.02 16.72 0.92
C PRO A 155 -16.09 17.27 -0.17
N GLU A 156 -15.13 16.47 -0.61
CA GLU A 156 -14.30 16.77 -1.78
C GLU A 156 -15.18 17.00 -3.02
N PHE A 157 -14.73 17.88 -3.91
CA PHE A 157 -15.35 18.10 -5.22
C PHE A 157 -14.66 17.25 -6.27
N GLU A 158 -15.37 16.25 -6.79
CA GLU A 158 -14.81 15.24 -7.68
C GLU A 158 -14.98 15.55 -9.16
N LEU A 159 -14.18 14.90 -10.01
CA LEU A 159 -14.34 14.96 -11.48
C LEU A 159 -15.79 14.63 -11.89
N GLN A 160 -16.35 13.65 -11.20
CA GLN A 160 -17.72 13.18 -11.23
C GLN A 160 -18.76 14.29 -11.10
N ASP A 161 -18.50 15.31 -10.28
CA ASP A 161 -19.43 16.39 -9.93
C ASP A 161 -19.40 17.55 -10.95
N THR A 162 -18.43 17.51 -11.87
CA THR A 162 -18.27 18.58 -12.87
C THR A 162 -19.26 18.49 -14.02
N GLY A 163 -19.91 17.33 -14.20
CA GLY A 163 -20.80 17.03 -15.32
C GLY A 163 -20.07 16.53 -16.58
N VAL A 164 -18.75 16.37 -16.56
CA VAL A 164 -17.97 15.95 -17.76
C VAL A 164 -18.31 14.55 -18.28
N PHE A 165 -18.95 13.72 -17.46
CA PHE A 165 -19.42 12.39 -17.85
C PHE A 165 -20.91 12.37 -18.27
N GLU A 166 -21.62 13.50 -18.22
CA GLU A 166 -23.03 13.58 -18.61
C GLU A 166 -23.26 13.12 -20.05
N GLY A 167 -24.35 12.38 -20.26
CA GLY A 167 -24.66 11.78 -21.56
C GLY A 167 -23.63 10.74 -22.03
N ASN A 168 -22.87 10.14 -21.10
CA ASN A 168 -21.81 9.17 -21.34
C ASN A 168 -20.69 9.70 -22.25
N ARG A 169 -20.42 11.01 -22.24
CA ARG A 169 -19.46 11.67 -23.14
C ARG A 169 -18.00 11.51 -22.70
N TYR A 170 -17.54 10.26 -22.67
CA TYR A 170 -16.17 9.89 -22.36
C TYR A 170 -15.70 8.69 -23.18
N PHE A 171 -14.40 8.50 -23.20
CA PHE A 171 -13.75 7.30 -23.72
C PHE A 171 -13.38 6.37 -22.57
N ASP A 172 -13.70 5.09 -22.69
CA ASP A 172 -12.98 4.05 -21.96
C ASP A 172 -11.70 3.72 -22.74
N VAL A 173 -10.54 3.98 -22.14
CA VAL A 173 -9.22 3.65 -22.70
C VAL A 173 -8.66 2.45 -21.96
N PHE A 174 -8.73 1.28 -22.58
CA PHE A 174 -8.16 0.05 -22.05
C PHE A 174 -6.71 -0.09 -22.50
N ALA A 175 -5.80 -0.26 -21.53
CA ALA A 175 -4.42 -0.67 -21.78
C ALA A 175 -4.26 -2.13 -21.39
N GLU A 176 -3.89 -2.97 -22.35
CA GLU A 176 -3.74 -4.41 -22.15
C GLU A 176 -2.37 -4.89 -22.63
N TYR A 177 -1.68 -5.64 -21.77
CA TYR A 177 -0.32 -6.11 -21.99
C TYR A 177 -0.26 -7.63 -21.87
N ALA A 178 0.37 -8.30 -22.82
CA ALA A 178 0.60 -9.74 -22.76
C ALA A 178 2.02 -10.10 -23.16
N LYS A 179 2.63 -11.04 -22.42
CA LYS A 179 3.99 -11.51 -22.70
C LYS A 179 3.97 -12.80 -23.53
N ALA A 180 4.59 -12.77 -24.70
CA ALA A 180 4.93 -13.98 -25.45
C ALA A 180 6.17 -14.65 -24.84
N SER A 181 7.14 -13.83 -24.41
CA SER A 181 8.38 -14.18 -23.72
C SER A 181 8.65 -13.16 -22.59
N PRO A 182 9.65 -13.36 -21.70
CA PRO A 182 10.07 -12.34 -20.73
C PRO A 182 10.37 -10.96 -21.33
N ASP A 183 10.92 -10.90 -22.54
CA ASP A 183 11.40 -9.68 -23.21
C ASP A 183 10.62 -9.37 -24.50
N ASP A 184 9.41 -9.91 -24.64
CA ASP A 184 8.52 -9.74 -25.78
C ASP A 184 7.07 -9.48 -25.33
N LEU A 185 6.67 -8.21 -25.44
CA LEU A 185 5.44 -7.63 -24.92
C LEU A 185 4.53 -7.17 -26.05
N LEU A 186 3.34 -7.75 -26.07
CA LEU A 186 2.24 -7.33 -26.93
C LEU A 186 1.40 -6.30 -26.18
N ILE A 187 1.05 -5.23 -26.87
CA ILE A 187 0.35 -4.07 -26.32
C ILE A 187 -0.90 -3.85 -27.16
N ARG A 188 -2.07 -3.99 -26.54
CA ARG A 188 -3.37 -3.73 -27.15
C ARG A 188 -4.00 -2.55 -26.43
N ILE A 189 -4.27 -1.48 -27.18
CA ILE A 189 -4.98 -0.31 -26.67
C ILE A 189 -6.34 -0.25 -27.36
N THR A 190 -7.40 -0.38 -26.58
CA THR A 190 -8.78 -0.26 -27.08
C THR A 190 -9.39 1.02 -26.53
N VAL A 191 -9.89 1.86 -27.42
CA VAL A 191 -10.59 3.09 -27.07
C VAL A 191 -12.05 2.91 -27.45
N ALA A 192 -12.94 2.89 -26.45
CA ALA A 192 -14.37 2.80 -26.65
C ALA A 192 -15.04 4.14 -26.34
N ASN A 193 -15.77 4.68 -27.30
CA ASN A 193 -16.54 5.91 -27.14
C ASN A 193 -17.91 5.56 -26.55
N ARG A 194 -18.18 6.02 -25.33
CA ARG A 194 -19.48 5.79 -24.66
C ARG A 194 -20.53 6.84 -25.02
N GLY A 195 -20.10 7.90 -25.70
CA GLY A 195 -20.93 9.02 -26.09
C GLY A 195 -21.79 8.73 -27.32
N PRO A 196 -22.80 9.58 -27.55
CA PRO A 196 -23.78 9.40 -28.62
C PRO A 196 -23.28 9.83 -30.01
N GLU A 197 -22.11 10.46 -30.09
CA GLU A 197 -21.54 11.04 -31.32
C GLU A 197 -20.12 10.52 -31.54
N PRO A 198 -19.68 10.34 -32.80
CA PRO A 198 -18.27 10.10 -33.09
C PRO A 198 -17.41 11.23 -32.52
N ALA A 199 -16.25 10.87 -31.95
CA ALA A 199 -15.40 11.84 -31.28
C ALA A 199 -13.92 11.65 -31.67
N PRO A 200 -13.20 12.74 -31.96
CA PRO A 200 -11.78 12.66 -32.30
C PRO A 200 -10.94 12.37 -31.05
N LEU A 201 -9.84 11.65 -31.24
CA LEU A 201 -8.85 11.39 -30.20
C LEU A 201 -7.46 11.25 -30.83
N SER A 202 -6.50 12.04 -30.36
CA SER A 202 -5.09 11.75 -30.61
C SER A 202 -4.58 10.78 -29.54
N LEU A 203 -4.03 9.65 -29.99
CA LEU A 203 -3.44 8.62 -29.16
C LEU A 203 -1.94 8.52 -29.46
N LEU A 204 -1.10 8.66 -28.44
CA LEU A 204 0.35 8.68 -28.54
C LEU A 204 0.98 7.66 -27.58
N PRO A 205 1.03 6.36 -27.93
CA PRO A 205 1.81 5.40 -27.17
C PRO A 205 3.29 5.81 -27.27
N THR A 206 3.88 6.10 -26.12
CA THR A 206 5.16 6.80 -26.00
C THR A 206 6.20 5.90 -25.35
N LEU A 207 7.40 5.84 -25.93
CA LEU A 207 8.56 5.08 -25.45
C LEU A 207 9.69 6.06 -25.12
N TRP A 208 10.28 5.97 -23.92
CA TRP A 208 11.39 6.85 -23.53
C TRP A 208 12.36 6.21 -22.54
N PHE A 209 13.57 6.74 -22.52
CA PHE A 209 14.55 6.41 -21.48
C PHE A 209 14.46 7.38 -20.32
N ARG A 210 14.52 6.86 -19.08
CA ARG A 210 14.69 7.69 -17.89
C ARG A 210 16.01 8.45 -17.99
N ASN A 211 15.97 9.76 -17.74
CA ASN A 211 17.16 10.59 -17.82
C ASN A 211 18.16 10.20 -16.72
N THR A 212 19.31 9.65 -17.11
CA THR A 212 20.40 9.26 -16.18
C THR A 212 21.74 9.92 -16.54
N TRP A 213 21.78 10.69 -17.61
CA TRP A 213 22.99 11.26 -18.20
C TRP A 213 23.17 12.76 -17.91
N SER A 214 22.10 13.49 -17.56
CA SER A 214 22.14 14.94 -17.34
C SER A 214 22.59 15.37 -15.92
N TRP A 215 23.02 14.42 -15.08
CA TRP A 215 23.29 14.64 -13.66
C TRP A 215 24.78 14.77 -13.30
N GLY A 216 25.69 14.49 -14.24
CA GLY A 216 27.13 14.61 -14.00
C GLY A 216 27.71 13.53 -13.06
N ARG A 217 27.06 12.36 -13.00
CA ARG A 217 27.48 11.20 -12.20
C ARG A 217 27.84 10.02 -13.12
N THR A 218 28.65 9.10 -12.62
CA THR A 218 29.06 7.87 -13.32
C THR A 218 28.90 6.66 -12.40
N GLY A 219 28.87 5.46 -12.98
CA GLY A 219 28.74 4.20 -12.24
C GLY A 219 27.38 3.55 -12.39
N GLU A 220 27.03 2.70 -11.43
CA GLU A 220 25.80 1.92 -11.50
C GLU A 220 24.56 2.83 -11.45
N GLY A 221 23.67 2.71 -12.46
CA GLY A 221 22.48 3.55 -12.58
C GLY A 221 22.70 4.89 -13.29
N TYR A 222 23.95 5.20 -13.68
CA TYR A 222 24.31 6.38 -14.48
C TYR A 222 24.93 5.94 -15.80
N TRP A 223 24.05 5.60 -16.75
CA TRP A 223 24.45 5.01 -18.01
C TRP A 223 24.78 6.07 -19.06
N PRO A 224 25.60 5.74 -20.07
CA PRO A 224 25.74 6.59 -21.25
C PRO A 224 24.39 6.89 -21.88
N ARG A 225 24.27 8.08 -22.48
CA ARG A 225 23.06 8.52 -23.15
C ARG A 225 22.59 7.46 -24.17
N PRO A 226 21.35 6.94 -24.02
CA PRO A 226 20.80 5.93 -24.92
C PRO A 226 20.29 6.58 -26.22
N SER A 227 19.77 5.76 -27.13
CA SER A 227 19.17 6.26 -28.38
C SER A 227 17.90 5.50 -28.76
N ILE A 228 16.96 6.23 -29.34
CA ILE A 228 15.78 5.73 -30.02
C ILE A 228 15.83 6.28 -31.44
N VAL A 229 15.79 5.41 -32.44
CA VAL A 229 15.86 5.78 -33.86
C VAL A 229 14.72 5.15 -34.64
N ARG A 230 14.27 5.82 -35.70
CA ARG A 230 13.38 5.21 -36.69
C ARG A 230 14.15 4.18 -37.53
N GLU A 231 13.68 2.94 -37.55
CA GLU A 231 14.16 1.92 -38.50
C GLU A 231 13.28 1.82 -39.75
N THR A 232 11.95 1.88 -39.57
CA THR A 232 10.98 1.88 -40.68
C THR A 232 9.83 2.83 -40.38
N ALA A 233 8.81 2.93 -41.25
CA ALA A 233 7.61 3.74 -40.96
C ALA A 233 6.82 3.28 -39.73
N GLN A 234 7.03 2.05 -39.27
CA GLN A 234 6.28 1.42 -38.18
C GLN A 234 7.18 0.87 -37.07
N ARG A 235 8.51 1.02 -37.16
CA ARG A 235 9.47 0.42 -36.23
C ARG A 235 10.43 1.45 -35.67
N LEU A 236 10.49 1.50 -34.35
CA LEU A 236 11.49 2.21 -33.56
C LEU A 236 12.50 1.19 -33.02
N ARG A 237 13.79 1.54 -33.02
CA ARG A 237 14.83 0.79 -32.29
C ARG A 237 15.31 1.64 -31.13
N ALA A 238 15.31 1.06 -29.94
CA ALA A 238 15.80 1.64 -28.69
C ALA A 238 17.05 0.86 -28.23
N ASP A 239 18.18 1.54 -28.10
CA ASP A 239 19.46 0.97 -27.70
C ASP A 239 19.90 1.54 -26.34
N HIS A 240 20.18 0.66 -25.38
CA HIS A 240 20.66 1.04 -24.05
C HIS A 240 21.81 0.16 -23.58
N ALA A 241 22.82 0.77 -22.95
CA ALA A 241 24.11 0.15 -22.64
C ALA A 241 24.01 -1.19 -21.89
N THR A 242 23.09 -1.32 -20.93
CA THR A 242 22.94 -2.54 -20.11
C THR A 242 21.65 -3.32 -20.36
N LEU A 243 20.65 -2.69 -20.97
CA LEU A 243 19.36 -3.34 -21.26
C LEU A 243 19.40 -4.02 -22.64
N GLY A 244 20.33 -3.59 -23.50
CA GLY A 244 20.45 -4.06 -24.87
C GLY A 244 19.49 -3.34 -25.81
N ARG A 245 19.22 -3.99 -26.94
CA ARG A 245 18.35 -3.48 -28.01
C ARG A 245 16.92 -3.97 -27.82
N TYR A 246 15.97 -3.04 -27.92
CA TYR A 246 14.55 -3.31 -28.04
C TYR A 246 13.98 -2.63 -29.28
N ASP A 247 13.03 -3.29 -29.94
CA ASP A 247 12.27 -2.69 -31.03
C ASP A 247 10.81 -2.51 -30.59
N LEU A 248 10.24 -1.33 -30.84
CA LEU A 248 8.80 -1.09 -30.75
C LEU A 248 8.23 -1.05 -32.18
N VAL A 249 7.32 -1.98 -32.47
CA VAL A 249 6.56 -2.02 -33.73
C VAL A 249 5.16 -1.48 -33.47
N ALA A 250 4.77 -0.41 -34.17
CA ALA A 250 3.46 0.23 -34.07
C ALA A 250 2.62 -0.11 -35.30
N GLY A 251 1.49 -0.79 -35.11
CA GLY A 251 0.61 -1.22 -36.20
C GLY A 251 -0.16 -0.07 -36.84
N PRO A 252 -0.84 -0.33 -37.98
CA PRO A 252 -1.76 0.64 -38.55
C PRO A 252 -2.91 0.95 -37.59
N GLY A 253 -3.48 2.15 -37.74
CA GLY A 253 -4.73 2.54 -37.13
C GLY A 253 -5.92 1.76 -37.68
N PRO A 254 -7.13 1.98 -37.13
CA PRO A 254 -8.35 1.27 -37.54
C PRO A 254 -8.73 1.50 -39.01
N ASP A 255 -8.26 2.58 -39.63
CA ASP A 255 -8.45 2.93 -41.04
C ASP A 255 -7.37 2.36 -41.98
N GLY A 256 -6.39 1.63 -41.44
CA GLY A 256 -5.25 1.10 -42.17
C GLY A 256 -4.08 2.07 -42.35
N SER A 257 -4.19 3.32 -41.87
CA SER A 257 -3.11 4.31 -41.94
C SER A 257 -2.00 3.98 -40.93
N LEU A 258 -0.73 4.24 -41.29
CA LEU A 258 0.38 4.12 -40.34
C LEU A 258 0.45 5.35 -39.44
N PRO A 259 0.83 5.19 -38.16
CA PRO A 259 1.00 6.33 -37.27
C PRO A 259 2.18 7.20 -37.72
N GLU A 260 2.12 8.47 -37.35
CA GLU A 260 3.27 9.34 -37.46
C GLU A 260 4.24 9.07 -36.30
N LEU A 261 5.53 8.83 -36.61
CA LEU A 261 6.55 8.59 -35.59
C LEU A 261 7.25 9.90 -35.23
N LEU A 262 7.00 10.38 -34.01
CA LEU A 262 7.55 11.62 -33.44
C LEU A 262 8.75 11.31 -32.54
N PHE A 263 9.73 12.21 -32.49
CA PHE A 263 10.97 12.04 -31.74
C PHE A 263 11.35 13.31 -31.00
N THR A 264 11.89 13.17 -29.79
CA THR A 264 12.44 14.25 -28.98
C THR A 264 13.43 13.68 -27.95
N GLU A 265 13.90 14.53 -27.04
CA GLU A 265 14.72 14.15 -25.91
C GLU A 265 13.93 14.18 -24.60
N ASN A 266 14.20 13.24 -23.69
CA ASN A 266 13.74 13.33 -22.30
C ASN A 266 14.67 14.28 -21.51
N GLU A 267 14.75 15.54 -21.97
CA GLU A 267 15.59 16.59 -21.41
C GLU A 267 14.73 17.74 -20.89
N THR A 268 15.14 18.32 -19.78
CA THR A 268 14.43 19.47 -19.19
C THR A 268 14.43 20.66 -20.14
N ASN A 269 13.24 21.23 -20.39
CA ASN A 269 13.07 22.51 -21.08
C ASN A 269 13.44 23.65 -20.13
N THR A 270 14.73 23.99 -20.07
CA THR A 270 15.26 25.05 -19.21
C THR A 270 14.81 26.43 -19.65
N GLU A 271 14.47 26.61 -20.93
CA GLU A 271 13.99 27.89 -21.45
C GLU A 271 12.63 28.23 -20.85
N ARG A 272 11.68 27.30 -20.93
CA ARG A 272 10.34 27.44 -20.35
C ARG A 272 10.39 27.59 -18.83
N LEU A 273 11.19 26.76 -18.16
CA LEU A 273 11.12 26.62 -16.69
C LEU A 273 11.99 27.63 -15.94
N PHE A 274 13.12 28.02 -16.52
CA PHE A 274 14.15 28.79 -15.81
C PHE A 274 14.64 30.01 -16.60
N GLY A 275 14.09 30.28 -17.79
CA GLY A 275 14.54 31.38 -18.66
C GLY A 275 15.97 31.22 -19.17
N ALA A 276 16.49 29.99 -19.18
CA ALA A 276 17.86 29.68 -19.61
C ALA A 276 17.86 28.86 -20.91
N ALA A 277 18.78 29.14 -21.82
CA ALA A 277 18.84 28.46 -23.12
C ALA A 277 18.91 26.93 -22.96
N ASN A 278 18.10 26.22 -23.75
CA ASN A 278 18.12 24.76 -23.79
C ASN A 278 19.48 24.25 -24.33
N ALA A 279 19.98 23.15 -23.77
CA ALA A 279 21.22 22.51 -24.25
C ALA A 279 21.04 21.85 -25.63
N ALA A 280 19.82 21.50 -26.00
CA ALA A 280 19.41 20.96 -27.29
C ALA A 280 18.05 21.55 -27.69
N PRO A 281 17.73 21.64 -29.00
CA PRO A 281 16.48 22.24 -29.45
C PRO A 281 15.24 21.41 -29.13
N TYR A 282 15.36 20.07 -29.07
CA TYR A 282 14.25 19.16 -28.82
C TYR A 282 14.28 18.70 -27.36
N VAL A 283 13.19 18.97 -26.63
CA VAL A 283 13.09 18.79 -25.17
C VAL A 283 11.80 18.05 -24.79
N LYS A 284 11.64 17.72 -23.50
CA LYS A 284 10.65 16.75 -22.98
C LYS A 284 9.20 17.03 -23.41
N ASP A 285 8.81 18.30 -23.51
CA ASP A 285 7.46 18.77 -23.84
C ASP A 285 7.20 18.93 -25.35
N ALA A 286 8.13 18.54 -26.23
CA ALA A 286 7.96 18.65 -27.68
C ALA A 286 6.65 18.06 -28.23
N PHE A 287 6.19 16.91 -27.70
CA PHE A 287 4.93 16.30 -28.16
C PHE A 287 3.70 17.09 -27.74
N HIS A 288 3.76 17.77 -26.59
CA HIS A 288 2.70 18.70 -26.19
C HIS A 288 2.65 19.89 -27.15
N GLU A 289 3.81 20.45 -27.51
CA GLU A 289 3.89 21.58 -28.44
C GLU A 289 3.44 21.21 -29.86
N TYR A 290 3.82 20.02 -30.33
CA TYR A 290 3.42 19.52 -31.64
C TYR A 290 1.91 19.28 -31.73
N VAL A 291 1.35 18.52 -30.78
CA VAL A 291 -0.06 18.08 -30.85
C VAL A 291 -1.04 19.17 -30.41
N VAL A 292 -0.75 19.86 -29.30
CA VAL A 292 -1.70 20.80 -28.69
C VAL A 292 -1.54 22.21 -29.25
N GLN A 293 -0.31 22.64 -29.56
CA GLN A 293 -0.02 24.00 -30.06
C GLN A 293 0.23 24.04 -31.58
N GLY A 294 0.30 22.89 -32.26
CA GLY A 294 0.53 22.82 -33.71
C GLY A 294 1.94 23.26 -34.14
N ARG A 295 2.92 23.22 -33.25
CA ARG A 295 4.33 23.61 -33.54
C ARG A 295 5.09 22.44 -34.13
N GLU A 296 5.01 22.27 -35.45
CA GLU A 296 5.64 21.15 -36.17
C GLU A 296 7.15 21.05 -35.95
N GLU A 297 7.83 22.20 -35.78
CA GLU A 297 9.27 22.30 -35.56
C GLU A 297 9.73 21.85 -34.17
N ALA A 298 8.81 21.58 -33.23
CA ALA A 298 9.14 21.18 -31.87
C ALA A 298 9.73 19.77 -31.76
N VAL A 299 9.48 18.90 -32.74
CA VAL A 299 9.97 17.51 -32.77
C VAL A 299 11.20 17.35 -33.66
N ASN A 300 12.02 16.34 -33.38
CA ASN A 300 13.26 16.12 -34.10
C ASN A 300 13.02 15.56 -35.53
N PRO A 301 13.30 16.33 -36.61
CA PRO A 301 13.09 15.89 -37.99
C PRO A 301 14.09 14.81 -38.42
N GLU A 302 15.20 14.64 -37.70
CA GLU A 302 16.17 13.56 -37.94
C GLU A 302 15.67 12.19 -37.45
N ARG A 303 14.52 12.15 -36.76
CA ARG A 303 13.83 10.93 -36.31
C ARG A 303 14.70 10.06 -35.40
N THR A 304 15.36 10.73 -34.46
CA THR A 304 16.23 10.18 -33.42
C THR A 304 16.01 10.93 -32.11
N GLY A 305 16.25 10.27 -30.97
CA GLY A 305 16.28 10.93 -29.67
C GLY A 305 16.32 9.95 -28.51
N THR A 306 15.79 10.34 -27.35
CA THR A 306 15.64 9.49 -26.15
C THR A 306 14.19 9.31 -25.73
N LYS A 307 13.25 9.98 -26.40
CA LYS A 307 11.80 9.86 -26.27
C LYS A 307 11.17 9.84 -27.67
N ALA A 308 10.25 8.91 -27.92
CA ALA A 308 9.57 8.76 -29.20
C ALA A 308 8.10 8.35 -28.99
N ALA A 309 7.20 8.74 -29.91
CA ALA A 309 5.79 8.37 -29.85
C ALA A 309 5.24 7.98 -31.22
N ALA A 310 4.27 7.08 -31.24
CA ALA A 310 3.46 6.78 -32.42
C ALA A 310 2.15 7.58 -32.34
N LEU A 311 2.03 8.67 -33.09
CA LEU A 311 0.83 9.50 -33.13
C LEU A 311 -0.23 8.89 -34.06
N TYR A 312 -1.35 8.49 -33.46
CA TYR A 312 -2.58 8.11 -34.15
C TYR A 312 -3.60 9.23 -34.01
N THR A 313 -4.18 9.68 -35.13
CA THR A 313 -5.34 10.56 -35.14
C THR A 313 -6.57 9.70 -35.42
N LEU A 314 -7.39 9.48 -34.39
CA LEU A 314 -8.51 8.55 -34.43
C LEU A 314 -9.83 9.31 -34.47
N GLU A 315 -10.78 8.80 -35.24
CA GLU A 315 -12.21 9.12 -35.10
C GLU A 315 -12.90 7.89 -34.51
N VAL A 316 -13.32 7.96 -33.24
CA VAL A 316 -13.91 6.82 -32.54
C VAL A 316 -15.43 6.86 -32.72
N PRO A 317 -16.06 5.85 -33.36
CA PRO A 317 -17.50 5.86 -33.64
C PRO A 317 -18.35 5.96 -32.38
N ALA A 318 -19.51 6.62 -32.47
CA ALA A 318 -20.49 6.68 -31.39
C ALA A 318 -20.86 5.29 -30.86
N GLY A 319 -20.77 5.06 -29.55
CA GLY A 319 -21.03 3.75 -28.93
C GLY A 319 -20.09 2.62 -29.38
N GLY A 320 -19.12 2.90 -30.25
CA GLY A 320 -18.21 1.95 -30.86
C GLY A 320 -16.83 2.00 -30.22
N GLU A 321 -15.93 1.15 -30.73
CA GLU A 321 -14.55 1.08 -30.26
C GLU A 321 -13.58 0.94 -31.42
N VAL A 322 -12.35 1.39 -31.19
CA VAL A 322 -11.21 1.20 -32.08
C VAL A 322 -10.05 0.58 -31.31
N THR A 323 -9.18 -0.14 -32.01
CA THR A 323 -8.03 -0.80 -31.39
C THR A 323 -6.76 -0.51 -32.17
N VAL A 324 -5.69 -0.18 -31.46
CA VAL A 324 -4.33 -0.16 -32.01
C VAL A 324 -3.49 -1.24 -31.34
N ARG A 325 -2.53 -1.80 -32.10
CA ARG A 325 -1.67 -2.89 -31.66
C ARG A 325 -0.21 -2.47 -31.78
N LEU A 326 0.56 -2.69 -30.72
CA LEU A 326 2.00 -2.48 -30.70
C LEU A 326 2.70 -3.70 -30.11
N ARG A 327 3.98 -3.87 -30.42
CA ARG A 327 4.81 -4.93 -29.83
C ARG A 327 6.20 -4.42 -29.50
N LEU A 328 6.58 -4.50 -28.23
CA LEU A 328 7.90 -4.16 -27.71
C LEU A 328 8.67 -5.45 -27.47
N SER A 329 9.74 -5.70 -28.22
CA SER A 329 10.51 -6.95 -28.08
C SER A 329 12.01 -6.72 -28.15
N SER A 330 12.78 -7.51 -27.41
CA SER A 330 14.22 -7.56 -27.61
C SER A 330 14.58 -8.08 -29.01
N GLY A 331 15.68 -7.58 -29.57
CA GLY A 331 16.10 -7.93 -30.93
C GLY A 331 16.26 -9.44 -31.13
N GLY A 332 15.52 -10.03 -32.07
CA GLY A 332 15.62 -11.44 -32.46
C GLY A 332 14.61 -12.39 -31.79
N GLU A 333 13.79 -11.93 -30.84
CA GLU A 333 12.75 -12.79 -30.23
C GLU A 333 11.48 -12.95 -31.08
N THR A 334 11.17 -11.95 -31.91
CA THR A 334 10.01 -11.99 -32.80
C THR A 334 10.39 -12.58 -34.16
N THR A 335 9.74 -13.67 -34.57
CA THR A 335 9.84 -14.25 -35.92
C THR A 335 8.53 -14.02 -36.67
N GLY A 336 8.60 -13.79 -37.99
CA GLY A 336 7.43 -13.53 -38.83
C GLY A 336 6.86 -12.12 -38.68
N ASP A 337 5.55 -11.97 -38.94
CA ASP A 337 4.83 -10.70 -38.78
C ASP A 337 4.59 -10.40 -37.29
N PRO A 338 5.18 -9.32 -36.73
CA PRO A 338 5.03 -8.99 -35.31
C PRO A 338 3.59 -8.76 -34.86
N LEU A 339 2.70 -8.36 -35.77
CA LEU A 339 1.32 -7.94 -35.48
C LEU A 339 0.24 -8.81 -36.14
N GLY A 340 0.64 -9.95 -36.73
CA GLY A 340 -0.25 -10.91 -37.38
C GLY A 340 -1.10 -11.74 -36.40
N ASP A 341 -1.67 -12.85 -36.87
CA ASP A 341 -2.65 -13.65 -36.11
C ASP A 341 -2.16 -14.18 -34.75
N GLU A 342 -0.85 -14.44 -34.62
CA GLU A 342 -0.26 -14.88 -33.35
C GLU A 342 -0.42 -13.83 -32.23
N PHE A 343 -0.54 -12.54 -32.59
CA PHE A 343 -0.76 -11.47 -31.63
C PHE A 343 -2.02 -11.71 -30.79
N GLY A 344 -3.16 -11.94 -31.46
CA GLY A 344 -4.44 -12.18 -30.79
C GLY A 344 -4.41 -13.46 -29.94
N LYS A 345 -3.81 -14.53 -30.48
CA LYS A 345 -3.69 -15.82 -29.78
C LYS A 345 -2.88 -15.72 -28.49
N VAL A 346 -1.79 -14.95 -28.48
CA VAL A 346 -0.98 -14.76 -27.27
C VAL A 346 -1.76 -13.98 -26.21
N ILE A 347 -2.42 -12.89 -26.58
CA ILE A 347 -3.24 -12.08 -25.66
C ILE A 347 -4.33 -12.95 -25.02
N GLU A 348 -5.10 -13.68 -25.83
CA GLU A 348 -6.15 -14.58 -25.35
C GLU A 348 -5.59 -15.72 -24.47
N ALA A 349 -4.44 -16.28 -24.84
CA ALA A 349 -3.78 -17.31 -24.04
C ALA A 349 -3.35 -16.78 -22.67
N ARG A 350 -2.77 -15.57 -22.61
CA ARG A 350 -2.36 -14.93 -21.35
C ARG A 350 -3.55 -14.57 -20.48
N SER A 351 -4.64 -14.06 -21.06
CA SER A 351 -5.91 -13.81 -20.34
C SER A 351 -6.48 -15.10 -19.75
N ARG A 352 -6.59 -16.17 -20.54
CA ARG A 352 -7.11 -17.46 -20.05
C ARG A 352 -6.24 -18.06 -18.94
N GLU A 353 -4.93 -17.93 -19.05
CA GLU A 353 -4.02 -18.38 -18.00
C GLU A 353 -4.16 -17.56 -16.71
N ALA A 354 -4.47 -16.26 -16.81
CA ALA A 354 -4.83 -15.43 -15.66
C ALA A 354 -6.12 -15.93 -15.01
N ASP A 355 -7.15 -16.26 -15.81
CA ASP A 355 -8.40 -16.87 -15.31
C ASP A 355 -8.13 -18.19 -14.58
N GLU A 356 -7.35 -19.10 -15.20
CA GLU A 356 -6.95 -20.38 -14.58
C GLU A 356 -6.18 -20.17 -13.27
N PHE A 357 -5.27 -19.17 -13.22
CA PHE A 357 -4.51 -18.85 -12.03
C PHE A 357 -5.39 -18.34 -10.89
N PHE A 358 -6.22 -17.31 -11.13
CA PHE A 358 -7.04 -16.74 -10.07
C PHE A 358 -8.16 -17.67 -9.60
N ALA A 359 -8.74 -18.48 -10.49
CA ALA A 359 -9.67 -19.54 -10.11
C ALA A 359 -9.06 -20.56 -9.13
N SER A 360 -7.72 -20.73 -9.12
CA SER A 360 -7.04 -21.60 -8.17
C SER A 360 -6.74 -20.95 -6.80
N ARG A 361 -6.82 -19.62 -6.71
CA ARG A 361 -6.51 -18.84 -5.47
C ARG A 361 -7.75 -18.55 -4.63
N VAL A 362 -8.89 -18.37 -5.29
CA VAL A 362 -10.18 -18.13 -4.64
C VAL A 362 -10.93 -19.45 -4.38
N PRO A 363 -11.62 -19.62 -3.23
CA PRO A 363 -12.49 -20.77 -2.99
C PRO A 363 -13.59 -20.94 -4.03
N ALA A 364 -13.95 -22.20 -4.31
CA ALA A 364 -15.05 -22.52 -5.24
C ALA A 364 -16.42 -21.93 -4.81
N GLY A 365 -16.61 -21.71 -3.51
CA GLY A 365 -17.87 -21.17 -2.95
C GLY A 365 -18.06 -19.67 -3.08
N TYR A 366 -17.08 -18.90 -3.57
CA TYR A 366 -17.25 -17.46 -3.76
C TYR A 366 -18.34 -17.17 -4.80
N SER A 367 -19.12 -16.12 -4.57
CA SER A 367 -20.00 -15.51 -5.57
C SER A 367 -19.19 -14.86 -6.71
N VAL A 368 -19.88 -14.47 -7.79
CA VAL A 368 -19.24 -13.71 -8.89
C VAL A 368 -18.66 -12.39 -8.37
N GLU A 369 -19.36 -11.72 -7.46
CA GLU A 369 -18.93 -10.45 -6.87
C GLU A 369 -17.71 -10.62 -5.96
N GLU A 370 -17.70 -11.62 -5.09
CA GLU A 370 -16.54 -11.90 -4.24
C GLU A 370 -15.30 -12.25 -5.09
N ARG A 371 -15.47 -13.02 -6.18
CA ARG A 371 -14.37 -13.29 -7.12
C ARG A 371 -13.86 -12.01 -7.80
N ARG A 372 -14.77 -11.11 -8.17
CA ARG A 372 -14.42 -9.83 -8.81
C ARG A 372 -13.65 -8.92 -7.85
N VAL A 373 -14.13 -8.77 -6.62
CA VAL A 373 -13.44 -8.03 -5.55
C VAL A 373 -12.05 -8.63 -5.31
N ALA A 374 -11.95 -9.95 -5.13
CA ALA A 374 -10.64 -10.56 -4.92
C ALA A 374 -9.67 -10.33 -6.10
N ARG A 375 -10.12 -10.50 -7.34
CA ARG A 375 -9.28 -10.33 -8.53
C ARG A 375 -8.81 -8.89 -8.71
N GLN A 376 -9.69 -7.90 -8.54
CA GLN A 376 -9.30 -6.49 -8.66
C GLN A 376 -8.43 -6.03 -7.49
N ALA A 377 -8.60 -6.56 -6.28
CA ALA A 377 -7.68 -6.32 -5.16
C ALA A 377 -6.26 -6.84 -5.48
N PHE A 378 -6.14 -8.06 -6.02
CA PHE A 378 -4.85 -8.59 -6.46
C PHE A 378 -4.26 -7.82 -7.63
N ALA A 379 -5.10 -7.37 -8.58
CA ALA A 379 -4.66 -6.50 -9.66
C ALA A 379 -4.10 -5.19 -9.12
N GLY A 380 -4.78 -4.56 -8.15
CA GLY A 380 -4.33 -3.35 -7.47
C GLY A 380 -2.95 -3.50 -6.84
N LEU A 381 -2.73 -4.53 -6.02
CA LEU A 381 -1.42 -4.85 -5.46
C LEU A 381 -0.31 -4.95 -6.52
N LEU A 382 -0.62 -5.62 -7.63
CA LEU A 382 0.35 -5.88 -8.70
C LEU A 382 0.62 -4.65 -9.56
N TRP A 383 -0.40 -3.84 -9.84
CA TRP A 383 -0.28 -2.56 -10.54
C TRP A 383 0.41 -1.51 -9.67
N SER A 384 0.25 -1.58 -8.35
CA SER A 384 0.90 -0.69 -7.38
C SER A 384 2.36 -1.04 -7.06
N LYS A 385 2.96 -1.98 -7.79
CA LYS A 385 4.42 -2.18 -7.77
C LYS A 385 5.10 -1.05 -8.52
N GLN A 386 6.08 -0.40 -7.90
CA GLN A 386 6.76 0.77 -8.48
C GLN A 386 8.28 0.62 -8.36
N PHE A 387 9.01 1.00 -9.41
CA PHE A 387 10.45 1.22 -9.31
C PHE A 387 10.69 2.47 -8.46
N TYR A 388 11.32 2.29 -7.32
CA TYR A 388 11.61 3.37 -6.38
C TYR A 388 13.12 3.53 -6.22
N HIS A 389 13.62 4.69 -6.63
CA HIS A 389 15.03 5.03 -6.55
C HIS A 389 15.21 6.31 -5.75
N TYR A 390 15.93 6.23 -4.64
CA TYR A 390 16.22 7.36 -3.77
C TYR A 390 17.48 7.05 -2.97
N ILE A 391 18.55 7.79 -3.24
CA ILE A 391 19.83 7.66 -2.55
C ILE A 391 20.00 8.92 -1.72
N VAL A 392 19.75 8.81 -0.41
CA VAL A 392 19.66 9.97 0.48
C VAL A 392 20.95 10.77 0.47
N LYS A 393 22.11 10.10 0.47
CA LYS A 393 23.41 10.78 0.39
C LYS A 393 23.54 11.65 -0.85
N ASP A 394 23.27 11.08 -2.03
CA ASP A 394 23.36 11.78 -3.31
C ASP A 394 22.35 12.94 -3.38
N TRP A 395 21.15 12.77 -2.83
CA TRP A 395 20.13 13.82 -2.75
C TRP A 395 20.53 14.99 -1.83
N LEU A 396 21.17 14.70 -0.68
CA LEU A 396 21.69 15.72 0.23
C LEU A 396 22.85 16.51 -0.39
N GLU A 397 23.72 15.83 -1.14
CA GLU A 397 24.88 16.44 -1.81
C GLU A 397 24.49 17.24 -3.06
N GLY A 398 23.43 16.80 -3.74
CA GLY A 398 23.03 17.30 -5.06
C GLY A 398 23.80 16.64 -6.20
N ASP A 399 23.43 17.00 -7.43
CA ASP A 399 24.01 16.44 -8.65
C ASP A 399 25.09 17.39 -9.23
N PRO A 400 26.30 16.91 -9.58
CA PRO A 400 27.42 17.76 -10.03
C PRO A 400 27.14 18.65 -11.24
N ALA A 401 26.28 18.21 -12.17
CA ALA A 401 25.90 18.97 -13.37
C ALA A 401 24.70 19.92 -13.12
N GLN A 402 24.19 20.00 -11.90
CA GLN A 402 23.03 20.81 -11.53
C GLN A 402 23.44 21.93 -10.56
N PRO A 403 22.62 22.99 -10.40
CA PRO A 403 22.84 23.98 -9.36
C PRO A 403 22.98 23.33 -7.98
N LYS A 404 23.91 23.85 -7.17
CA LYS A 404 24.12 23.34 -5.82
C LYS A 404 22.85 23.50 -4.98
N PRO A 405 22.42 22.47 -4.25
CA PRO A 405 21.25 22.58 -3.40
C PRO A 405 21.51 23.55 -2.22
N PRO A 406 20.45 24.16 -1.65
CA PRO A 406 20.54 25.01 -0.46
C PRO A 406 21.22 24.31 0.73
N GLN A 407 22.07 25.03 1.47
CA GLN A 407 22.81 24.47 2.62
C GLN A 407 21.88 23.92 3.71
N GLY A 408 20.70 24.52 3.89
CA GLY A 408 19.70 24.09 4.87
C GLY A 408 19.30 22.61 4.74
N ARG A 409 19.38 22.03 3.52
CA ARG A 409 19.05 20.62 3.28
C ARG A 409 19.88 19.65 4.10
N LYS A 410 21.17 19.96 4.36
CA LYS A 410 22.04 19.12 5.20
C LYS A 410 21.54 18.97 6.64
N HIS A 411 20.66 19.88 7.06
CA HIS A 411 20.02 19.88 8.36
C HIS A 411 18.51 19.58 8.28
N GLY A 412 17.98 19.31 7.09
CA GLY A 412 16.56 19.04 6.84
C GLY A 412 16.20 17.55 6.90
N ARG A 413 15.16 17.19 6.14
CA ARG A 413 14.58 15.83 6.11
C ARG A 413 15.64 14.77 5.84
N ASN A 414 15.47 13.62 6.50
CA ASN A 414 16.24 12.39 6.26
C ASN A 414 17.76 12.53 6.37
N ARG A 415 18.31 13.63 6.90
CA ARG A 415 19.76 13.88 7.02
C ARG A 415 20.55 12.78 7.73
N HIS A 416 19.89 12.03 8.62
CA HIS A 416 20.50 10.94 9.39
C HIS A 416 20.52 9.60 8.65
N TRP A 417 19.95 9.54 7.43
CA TRP A 417 19.76 8.32 6.65
C TRP A 417 20.69 8.24 5.44
N ALA A 418 21.89 8.82 5.53
CA ALA A 418 22.85 8.81 4.41
C ALA A 418 23.28 7.40 3.96
N ASN A 419 23.02 6.37 4.77
CA ASN A 419 23.23 4.96 4.40
C ASN A 419 22.12 4.41 3.48
N LEU A 420 20.96 5.05 3.42
CA LEU A 420 19.78 4.55 2.71
C LEU A 420 20.00 4.65 1.20
N TYR A 421 19.92 3.48 0.54
CA TYR A 421 20.05 3.32 -0.90
C TYR A 421 18.86 2.54 -1.42
N ASN A 422 17.83 3.23 -1.91
CA ASN A 422 16.71 2.58 -2.57
C ASN A 422 16.95 2.51 -4.07
N ARG A 423 16.82 1.32 -4.68
CA ARG A 423 16.80 1.14 -6.14
C ARG A 423 16.18 -0.21 -6.49
N ASP A 424 14.93 -0.40 -6.09
CA ASP A 424 14.24 -1.68 -6.22
C ASP A 424 12.80 -1.46 -6.69
N VAL A 425 12.12 -2.53 -7.09
CA VAL A 425 10.66 -2.52 -7.27
C VAL A 425 10.00 -2.84 -5.93
N LEU A 426 9.21 -1.90 -5.41
CA LEU A 426 8.52 -2.00 -4.12
C LEU A 426 7.01 -2.02 -4.33
N SER A 427 6.28 -2.64 -3.40
CA SER A 427 4.83 -2.47 -3.30
C SER A 427 4.52 -1.13 -2.65
N MET A 428 3.77 -0.27 -3.33
CA MET A 428 3.29 1.00 -2.77
C MET A 428 1.90 0.85 -2.15
N PRO A 429 1.52 1.70 -1.18
CA PRO A 429 0.14 1.77 -0.69
C PRO A 429 -0.83 2.12 -1.83
N ASP A 430 -0.47 3.16 -2.59
CA ASP A 430 -1.04 3.66 -3.83
C ASP A 430 0.11 4.27 -4.68
N LYS A 431 -0.04 4.45 -5.99
CA LYS A 431 1.01 5.04 -6.86
C LYS A 431 0.78 6.51 -7.24
N TRP A 432 -0.27 7.14 -6.74
CA TRP A 432 -0.55 8.55 -6.99
C TRP A 432 -0.40 9.39 -5.73
N GLU A 433 -1.17 9.17 -4.66
CA GLU A 433 -1.08 9.90 -3.38
C GLU A 433 0.20 9.52 -2.65
N TYR A 434 0.48 8.22 -2.57
CA TYR A 434 1.64 7.65 -1.88
C TYR A 434 2.64 7.00 -2.83
N PRO A 435 3.25 7.71 -3.82
CA PRO A 435 4.20 7.15 -4.79
C PRO A 435 5.57 6.86 -4.15
N TRP A 436 5.55 6.44 -2.90
CA TRP A 436 6.61 6.15 -1.96
C TRP A 436 6.13 5.08 -0.98
N PHE A 437 7.06 4.34 -0.39
CA PHE A 437 6.70 3.28 0.55
C PHE A 437 6.42 3.83 1.95
N ALA A 438 5.46 3.22 2.64
CA ALA A 438 5.42 3.20 4.09
C ALA A 438 5.72 1.77 4.55
N ALA A 439 6.66 1.62 5.48
CA ALA A 439 7.16 0.30 5.84
C ALA A 439 6.08 -0.52 6.57
N TRP A 440 5.25 0.10 7.40
CA TRP A 440 4.18 -0.62 8.10
C TRP A 440 3.06 -1.05 7.15
N ASP A 441 2.65 -0.21 6.17
CA ASP A 441 1.74 -0.60 5.09
C ASP A 441 2.24 -1.85 4.36
N LEU A 442 3.52 -1.84 3.96
CA LEU A 442 4.14 -2.95 3.24
C LEU A 442 3.98 -4.27 3.99
N ALA A 443 4.06 -4.28 5.32
CA ALA A 443 3.84 -5.47 6.13
C ALA A 443 2.45 -6.09 5.89
N PHE A 444 1.40 -5.26 5.77
CA PHE A 444 0.04 -5.69 5.46
C PHE A 444 -0.12 -6.12 4.00
N HIS A 445 0.55 -5.46 3.06
CA HIS A 445 0.51 -5.84 1.64
C HIS A 445 0.99 -7.28 1.45
N MET A 446 1.99 -7.70 2.23
CA MET A 446 2.63 -9.00 2.05
C MET A 446 1.73 -10.18 2.43
N ILE A 447 0.64 -9.96 3.16
CA ILE A 447 -0.32 -11.00 3.54
C ILE A 447 -1.07 -11.54 2.31
N PRO A 448 -1.81 -10.72 1.53
CA PRO A 448 -2.40 -11.18 0.26
C PRO A 448 -1.35 -11.53 -0.80
N PHE A 449 -0.20 -10.85 -0.83
CA PHE A 449 0.88 -11.23 -1.76
C PHE A 449 1.41 -12.64 -1.51
N ALA A 450 1.44 -13.12 -0.26
CA ALA A 450 1.87 -14.49 0.04
C ALA A 450 1.02 -15.56 -0.66
N GLU A 451 -0.23 -15.24 -1.04
CA GLU A 451 -1.11 -16.17 -1.76
C GLU A 451 -0.81 -16.26 -3.26
N ILE A 452 -0.37 -15.16 -3.86
CA ILE A 452 -0.20 -15.04 -5.32
C ILE A 452 1.27 -15.00 -5.77
N ASP A 453 2.18 -14.51 -4.93
CA ASP A 453 3.61 -14.38 -5.22
C ASP A 453 4.48 -14.53 -3.94
N PRO A 454 4.58 -15.77 -3.39
CA PRO A 454 5.33 -16.07 -2.17
C PRO A 454 6.76 -15.51 -2.11
N GLU A 455 7.48 -15.59 -3.24
CA GLU A 455 8.88 -15.18 -3.31
C GLU A 455 9.02 -13.66 -3.29
N PHE A 456 8.10 -12.93 -3.92
CA PHE A 456 8.05 -11.47 -3.80
C PHE A 456 7.72 -11.05 -2.37
N ALA A 457 6.77 -11.72 -1.72
CA ALA A 457 6.38 -11.42 -0.33
C ALA A 457 7.58 -11.54 0.63
N LYS A 458 8.29 -12.66 0.57
CA LYS A 458 9.52 -12.88 1.36
C LYS A 458 10.61 -11.85 1.02
N ALA A 459 10.81 -11.56 -0.27
CA ALA A 459 11.85 -10.63 -0.70
C ALA A 459 11.61 -9.20 -0.20
N GLN A 460 10.36 -8.71 -0.20
CA GLN A 460 10.00 -7.38 0.29
C GLN A 460 10.18 -7.27 1.80
N ILE A 461 9.75 -8.26 2.60
CA ILE A 461 10.00 -8.27 4.05
C ILE A 461 11.51 -8.20 4.35
N LEU A 462 12.32 -8.99 3.66
CA LEU A 462 13.77 -8.97 3.86
C LEU A 462 14.43 -7.69 3.33
N LEU A 463 13.85 -7.01 2.34
CA LEU A 463 14.42 -5.80 1.73
C LEU A 463 14.62 -4.69 2.77
N PHE A 464 13.59 -4.42 3.57
CA PHE A 464 13.61 -3.40 4.62
C PHE A 464 14.54 -3.74 5.80
N LEU A 465 14.97 -5.00 5.87
CA LEU A 465 15.88 -5.50 6.89
C LEU A 465 17.36 -5.53 6.42
N ARG A 466 17.65 -5.12 5.19
CA ARG A 466 19.01 -5.09 4.63
C ARG A 466 19.82 -3.91 5.17
N GLU A 467 21.14 -4.05 5.10
CA GLU A 467 22.13 -3.11 5.65
C GLU A 467 22.06 -1.71 5.01
N TRP A 468 21.60 -1.62 3.77
CA TRP A 468 21.42 -0.37 3.03
C TRP A 468 19.97 0.16 3.04
N TYR A 469 19.08 -0.51 3.78
CA TYR A 469 17.70 -0.07 4.05
C TYR A 469 17.52 0.27 5.53
N MET A 470 17.77 -0.69 6.41
CA MET A 470 17.73 -0.49 7.86
C MET A 470 18.86 0.43 8.30
N HIS A 471 18.53 1.41 9.15
CA HIS A 471 19.55 2.25 9.76
C HIS A 471 20.47 1.41 10.66
N PRO A 472 21.78 1.71 10.75
CA PRO A 472 22.74 0.91 11.54
C PRO A 472 22.41 0.74 13.04
N ASN A 473 21.51 1.57 13.57
CA ASN A 473 21.03 1.45 14.95
C ASN A 473 19.88 0.44 15.13
N GLY A 474 19.40 -0.20 14.05
CA GLY A 474 18.28 -1.14 14.04
C GLY A 474 16.93 -0.55 13.58
N GLN A 475 16.83 0.75 13.33
CA GLN A 475 15.57 1.36 12.89
C GLN A 475 15.23 1.00 11.44
N ILE A 476 13.99 0.60 11.19
CA ILE A 476 13.43 0.43 9.84
C ILE A 476 12.94 1.82 9.36
N PRO A 477 13.22 2.24 8.12
CA PRO A 477 12.78 3.54 7.63
C PRO A 477 11.26 3.60 7.57
N ALA A 478 10.65 4.63 8.18
CA ALA A 478 9.19 4.74 8.25
C ALA A 478 8.54 5.00 6.88
N TYR A 479 8.70 6.22 6.36
CA TYR A 479 8.17 6.66 5.06
C TYR A 479 8.97 7.85 4.50
N GLU A 480 8.78 8.17 3.22
CA GLU A 480 9.64 9.12 2.47
C GLU A 480 9.77 10.51 3.14
N PHE A 481 8.69 11.04 3.70
CA PHE A 481 8.69 12.35 4.37
C PHE A 481 9.49 12.38 5.68
N ALA A 482 9.61 11.26 6.39
CA ALA A 482 10.33 11.20 7.66
C ALA A 482 10.79 9.77 7.99
N PHE A 483 11.95 9.33 7.47
CA PHE A 483 12.44 7.97 7.75
C PHE A 483 12.72 7.69 9.23
N SER A 484 13.06 8.72 10.00
CA SER A 484 13.30 8.62 11.45
C SER A 484 12.04 8.51 12.29
N ASP A 485 10.85 8.64 11.69
CA ASP A 485 9.59 8.52 12.42
C ASP A 485 9.36 7.07 12.89
N VAL A 486 8.32 6.89 13.70
CA VAL A 486 8.01 5.61 14.34
C VAL A 486 6.70 5.08 13.78
N ASN A 487 6.74 3.91 13.15
CA ASN A 487 5.53 3.18 12.76
C ASN A 487 5.30 1.96 13.68
N PRO A 488 4.09 1.40 13.70
CA PRO A 488 3.83 0.13 14.38
C PRO A 488 4.83 -0.96 13.95
N PRO A 489 5.44 -1.71 14.90
CA PRO A 489 6.46 -2.73 14.61
C PRO A 489 5.86 -4.06 14.09
N VAL A 490 4.96 -3.98 13.11
CA VAL A 490 4.24 -5.14 12.54
C VAL A 490 5.08 -5.99 11.58
N HIS A 491 6.33 -5.63 11.31
CA HIS A 491 7.21 -6.38 10.40
C HIS A 491 7.48 -7.82 10.87
N ALA A 492 7.63 -8.04 12.17
CA ALA A 492 7.81 -9.38 12.71
C ALA A 492 6.56 -10.24 12.47
N TRP A 493 5.38 -9.66 12.70
CA TRP A 493 4.10 -10.31 12.43
C TRP A 493 3.95 -10.66 10.96
N ALA A 494 4.27 -9.73 10.05
CA ALA A 494 4.20 -10.01 8.63
C ALA A 494 5.20 -11.09 8.20
N ALA A 495 6.42 -11.10 8.75
CA ALA A 495 7.38 -12.17 8.50
C ALA A 495 6.84 -13.54 8.94
N TRP A 496 6.23 -13.61 10.13
CA TRP A 496 5.60 -14.82 10.65
C TRP A 496 4.41 -15.27 9.79
N GLN A 497 3.54 -14.35 9.38
CA GLN A 497 2.40 -14.64 8.51
C GLN A 497 2.83 -15.15 7.13
N VAL A 498 3.78 -14.47 6.49
CA VAL A 498 4.33 -14.89 5.19
C VAL A 498 4.98 -16.27 5.32
N TYR A 499 5.75 -16.53 6.39
CA TYR A 499 6.32 -17.84 6.64
C TYR A 499 5.25 -18.94 6.73
N GLN A 500 4.17 -18.69 7.48
CA GLN A 500 3.10 -19.65 7.66
C GLN A 500 2.29 -19.93 6.40
N ARG A 501 2.10 -18.91 5.55
CA ARG A 501 1.28 -18.97 4.33
C ARG A 501 2.00 -19.52 3.11
N THR A 502 3.33 -19.46 3.10
CA THR A 502 4.13 -19.84 1.92
C THR A 502 4.61 -21.29 1.92
N GLY A 503 4.13 -22.12 2.84
CA GLY A 503 4.35 -23.57 2.84
C GLY A 503 3.52 -24.31 3.90
N PRO A 504 3.27 -25.62 3.73
CA PRO A 504 2.58 -26.42 4.74
C PRO A 504 3.49 -26.62 5.97
N PRO A 505 2.90 -26.87 7.16
CA PRO A 505 3.67 -27.19 8.38
C PRO A 505 4.79 -28.22 8.12
N GLY A 506 5.97 -27.97 8.68
CA GLY A 506 7.17 -28.81 8.49
C GLY A 506 7.90 -28.67 7.15
N LYS A 507 7.36 -27.91 6.18
CA LYS A 507 8.04 -27.63 4.89
C LYS A 507 8.15 -26.14 4.57
N ARG A 508 7.90 -25.28 5.56
CA ARG A 508 8.01 -23.83 5.44
C ARG A 508 9.47 -23.39 5.39
N ASP A 509 9.71 -22.23 4.79
CA ASP A 509 11.05 -21.69 4.55
C ASP A 509 11.70 -21.13 5.82
N ARG A 510 12.33 -22.01 6.59
CA ARG A 510 13.01 -21.64 7.85
C ARG A 510 14.23 -20.76 7.65
N VAL A 511 14.87 -20.82 6.48
CA VAL A 511 15.99 -19.94 6.15
C VAL A 511 15.52 -18.51 6.02
N PHE A 512 14.38 -18.27 5.36
CA PHE A 512 13.72 -16.96 5.35
C PHE A 512 13.43 -16.49 6.77
N LEU A 513 12.82 -17.35 7.60
CA LEU A 513 12.43 -17.01 8.96
C LEU A 513 13.64 -16.63 9.83
N ALA A 514 14.70 -17.43 9.79
CA ALA A 514 15.95 -17.17 10.52
C ALA A 514 16.60 -15.85 10.08
N ARG A 515 16.63 -15.56 8.77
CA ARG A 515 17.18 -14.30 8.25
C ARG A 515 16.40 -13.08 8.76
N ALA A 516 15.07 -13.15 8.74
CA ALA A 516 14.22 -12.08 9.26
C ALA A 516 14.41 -11.93 10.77
N PHE A 517 14.36 -13.03 11.52
CA PHE A 517 14.50 -13.06 12.98
C PHE A 517 15.76 -12.34 13.47
N GLN A 518 16.93 -12.67 12.89
CA GLN A 518 18.21 -12.07 13.29
C GLN A 518 18.23 -10.54 13.11
N LYS A 519 17.64 -10.03 12.04
CA LYS A 519 17.54 -8.58 11.78
C LYS A 519 16.48 -7.90 12.65
N LEU A 520 15.37 -8.58 12.89
CA LEU A 520 14.31 -8.09 13.77
C LEU A 520 14.76 -7.99 15.23
N MET A 521 15.72 -8.81 15.68
CA MET A 521 16.34 -8.61 17.00
C MET A 521 17.06 -7.26 17.13
N LEU A 522 17.68 -6.75 16.06
CA LEU A 522 18.29 -5.41 16.04
C LEU A 522 17.21 -4.33 16.16
N ASN A 523 16.12 -4.49 15.41
CA ASN A 523 15.00 -3.57 15.48
C ASN A 523 14.32 -3.57 16.85
N PHE A 524 14.10 -4.76 17.43
CA PHE A 524 13.59 -4.91 18.79
C PHE A 524 14.48 -4.20 19.81
N THR A 525 15.80 -4.38 19.69
CA THR A 525 16.78 -3.73 20.60
C THR A 525 16.78 -2.21 20.43
N TRP A 526 16.58 -1.69 19.20
CA TRP A 526 16.38 -0.27 18.96
C TRP A 526 15.15 0.25 19.71
N TRP A 527 14.02 -0.45 19.64
CA TRP A 527 12.80 -0.09 20.35
C TRP A 527 13.00 -0.01 21.86
N VAL A 528 13.53 -1.08 22.47
CA VAL A 528 13.83 -1.12 23.92
C VAL A 528 14.73 0.03 24.33
N ASN A 529 15.77 0.34 23.55
CA ASN A 529 16.73 1.39 23.96
C ASN A 529 16.29 2.83 23.63
N ARG A 530 15.32 3.03 22.73
CA ARG A 530 14.95 4.37 22.23
C ARG A 530 13.54 4.80 22.58
N LYS A 531 12.67 3.85 22.92
CA LYS A 531 11.24 4.08 23.11
C LYS A 531 10.72 3.66 24.48
N ASP A 532 11.50 2.89 25.24
CA ASP A 532 11.34 2.77 26.70
C ASP A 532 12.29 3.77 27.38
N VAL A 533 11.86 5.02 27.48
CA VAL A 533 12.70 6.15 27.93
C VAL A 533 13.16 5.99 29.39
N HIS A 534 12.35 5.34 30.22
CA HIS A 534 12.59 5.20 31.65
C HIS A 534 13.12 3.81 32.03
N GLY A 535 13.03 2.82 31.14
CA GLY A 535 13.46 1.44 31.43
C GLY A 535 12.41 0.65 32.23
N ASP A 536 11.17 1.14 32.24
CA ASP A 536 10.07 0.60 33.04
C ASP A 536 9.16 -0.33 32.22
N ASN A 537 9.55 -0.64 30.97
CA ASN A 537 8.80 -1.43 29.99
C ASN A 537 7.50 -0.77 29.51
N VAL A 538 7.48 0.57 29.51
CA VAL A 538 6.38 1.40 28.99
C VAL A 538 6.92 2.19 27.81
N PHE A 539 6.33 1.96 26.64
CA PHE A 539 6.86 2.47 25.40
C PHE A 539 6.09 3.72 24.95
N SER A 540 6.82 4.74 24.52
CA SER A 540 6.24 6.01 24.10
C SER A 540 6.96 6.67 22.92
N GLY A 541 6.21 7.52 22.21
CA GLY A 541 6.71 8.55 21.31
C GLY A 541 6.70 8.17 19.83
N GLY A 542 6.23 9.11 19.01
CA GLY A 542 6.19 9.05 17.55
C GLY A 542 4.79 8.86 16.98
N PHE A 543 4.72 8.74 15.66
CA PHE A 543 3.50 8.68 14.86
C PHE A 543 2.62 7.45 15.12
N LEU A 544 3.21 6.27 15.31
CA LEU A 544 2.54 4.99 15.58
C LEU A 544 1.35 4.66 14.65
N GLY A 545 1.27 5.31 13.48
CA GLY A 545 0.28 5.04 12.44
C GLY A 545 -1.15 5.46 12.80
N LEU A 546 -1.35 6.30 13.83
CA LEU A 546 -2.66 6.73 14.32
C LEU A 546 -2.68 8.25 14.60
N ASP A 547 -2.54 9.04 13.55
CA ASP A 547 -2.11 10.45 13.57
C ASP A 547 -2.93 11.34 14.50
N ASN A 548 -4.24 11.40 14.25
CA ASN A 548 -5.16 12.30 14.95
C ASN A 548 -5.97 11.63 16.06
N ILE A 549 -5.68 10.36 16.41
CA ILE A 549 -6.50 9.58 17.33
C ILE A 549 -6.51 10.13 18.76
N GLY A 550 -5.41 10.77 19.16
CA GLY A 550 -5.16 11.25 20.52
C GLY A 550 -5.59 12.69 20.78
N VAL A 551 -5.45 13.09 22.04
CA VAL A 551 -5.69 14.48 22.51
C VAL A 551 -4.58 15.42 22.04
N PHE A 552 -3.34 14.93 21.94
CA PHE A 552 -2.14 15.69 21.60
C PHE A 552 -1.43 15.11 20.38
N ASP A 553 -0.65 15.95 19.69
CA ASP A 553 0.32 15.49 18.69
C ASP A 553 1.41 14.68 19.40
N ARG A 554 1.48 13.38 19.11
CA ARG A 554 2.44 12.44 19.73
C ARG A 554 3.86 12.60 19.19
N SER A 555 4.03 13.37 18.12
CA SER A 555 5.31 13.68 17.48
C SER A 555 5.89 15.04 17.90
N GLN A 556 5.15 15.82 18.69
CA GLN A 556 5.59 17.12 19.22
C GLN A 556 5.81 17.08 20.73
N ALA A 557 6.58 18.06 21.23
CA ALA A 557 6.69 18.27 22.67
C ALA A 557 5.32 18.64 23.25
N LEU A 558 4.94 18.00 24.36
CA LEU A 558 3.66 18.29 25.00
C LEU A 558 3.66 19.72 25.54
N PRO A 559 2.55 20.47 25.41
CA PRO A 559 2.41 21.81 25.97
C PRO A 559 2.68 21.90 27.47
N THR A 560 2.50 20.79 28.20
CA THR A 560 2.72 20.65 29.64
C THR A 560 4.19 20.56 30.06
N GLY A 561 5.10 20.28 29.12
CA GLY A 561 6.46 19.83 29.46
C GLY A 561 6.54 18.42 30.11
N GLY A 562 5.40 17.71 30.22
CA GLY A 562 5.33 16.32 30.68
C GLY A 562 5.60 15.31 29.55
N HIS A 563 5.25 14.04 29.78
CA HIS A 563 5.30 12.98 28.76
C HIS A 563 4.03 12.11 28.77
N LEU A 564 3.79 11.43 27.65
CA LEU A 564 2.70 10.46 27.49
C LEU A 564 3.22 9.04 27.65
N GLU A 565 2.58 8.28 28.51
CA GLU A 565 2.66 6.81 28.52
C GLU A 565 1.56 6.28 27.61
N GLN A 566 1.93 5.55 26.56
CA GLN A 566 1.03 5.17 25.48
C GLN A 566 0.63 3.70 25.61
N ALA A 567 -0.68 3.42 25.66
CA ALA A 567 -1.19 2.07 25.78
C ALA A 567 -0.95 1.26 24.50
N ASP A 568 -1.12 1.87 23.33
CA ASP A 568 -0.86 1.25 22.05
C ASP A 568 0.63 1.04 21.81
N GLY A 569 1.47 2.05 22.06
CA GLY A 569 2.93 1.94 21.92
C GLY A 569 3.50 0.75 22.72
N THR A 570 3.00 0.58 23.95
CA THR A 570 3.38 -0.53 24.84
C THR A 570 2.82 -1.87 24.36
N ALA A 571 1.55 -1.92 23.96
CA ALA A 571 0.92 -3.13 23.44
C ALA A 571 1.55 -3.62 22.11
N TRP A 572 1.99 -2.71 21.23
CA TRP A 572 2.73 -3.04 20.02
C TRP A 572 4.02 -3.80 20.32
N MET A 573 4.72 -3.43 21.39
CA MET A 573 5.95 -4.11 21.81
C MET A 573 5.66 -5.48 22.43
N ALA A 574 4.57 -5.63 23.18
CA ALA A 574 4.12 -6.95 23.62
C ALA A 574 3.77 -7.85 22.41
N PHE A 575 3.08 -7.31 21.41
CA PHE A 575 2.77 -8.03 20.17
C PHE A 575 4.03 -8.42 19.37
N PHE A 576 5.04 -7.55 19.35
CA PHE A 576 6.36 -7.88 18.79
C PHE A 576 7.01 -9.02 19.60
N CYS A 577 7.03 -8.96 20.92
CA CYS A 577 7.55 -10.02 21.79
C CYS A 577 6.87 -11.37 21.54
N SER A 578 5.53 -11.42 21.53
CA SER A 578 4.80 -12.68 21.33
C SER A 578 5.07 -13.29 19.95
N THR A 579 5.23 -12.45 18.95
CA THR A 579 5.59 -12.89 17.60
C THR A 579 7.01 -13.43 17.55
N MET A 580 8.00 -12.70 18.09
CA MET A 580 9.39 -13.16 18.13
C MET A 580 9.56 -14.43 18.97
N LEU A 581 8.78 -14.60 20.04
CA LEU A 581 8.70 -15.85 20.79
C LEU A 581 8.23 -16.99 19.90
N SER A 582 7.13 -16.81 19.15
CA SER A 582 6.62 -17.82 18.21
C SER A 582 7.65 -18.20 17.15
N MET A 583 8.34 -17.21 16.57
CA MET A 583 9.43 -17.44 15.61
C MET A 583 10.60 -18.21 16.24
N ALA A 584 11.00 -17.85 17.46
CA ALA A 584 12.10 -18.50 18.16
C ALA A 584 11.77 -19.97 18.48
N LEU A 585 10.56 -20.25 18.99
CA LEU A 585 10.10 -21.61 19.26
C LEU A 585 10.04 -22.46 18.00
N GLU A 586 9.58 -21.90 16.87
CA GLU A 586 9.60 -22.60 15.59
C GLU A 586 11.05 -22.93 15.18
N LEU A 587 11.96 -21.96 15.17
CA LEU A 587 13.37 -22.19 14.80
C LEU A 587 14.08 -23.18 15.76
N ALA A 588 13.73 -23.16 17.05
CA ALA A 588 14.32 -24.02 18.07
C ALA A 588 14.10 -25.52 17.84
N ARG A 589 13.06 -25.91 17.10
CA ARG A 589 12.78 -27.34 16.80
C ARG A 589 13.88 -28.03 16.00
N GLU A 590 14.74 -27.29 15.30
CA GLU A 590 15.91 -27.86 14.60
C GLU A 590 17.24 -27.31 15.15
N ASP A 591 17.25 -26.08 15.66
CA ASP A 591 18.47 -25.45 16.18
C ASP A 591 18.27 -24.99 17.64
N PRO A 592 18.84 -25.71 18.63
CA PRO A 592 18.63 -25.41 20.04
C PRO A 592 19.19 -24.05 20.48
N VAL A 593 19.99 -23.35 19.66
CA VAL A 593 20.45 -21.98 19.97
C VAL A 593 19.28 -21.01 20.19
N TYR A 594 18.14 -21.25 19.53
CA TYR A 594 16.96 -20.39 19.67
C TYR A 594 16.20 -20.60 21.00
N ASP A 595 16.47 -21.67 21.78
CA ASP A 595 15.88 -21.88 23.11
C ASP A 595 16.21 -20.75 24.10
N ASP A 596 17.45 -20.25 24.03
CA ASP A 596 17.94 -19.18 24.90
C ASP A 596 17.22 -17.87 24.59
N VAL A 597 17.02 -17.61 23.30
CA VAL A 597 16.40 -16.37 22.83
C VAL A 597 14.89 -16.38 23.05
N ALA A 598 14.23 -17.54 22.94
CA ALA A 598 12.80 -17.68 23.27
C ALA A 598 12.51 -17.22 24.70
N SER A 599 13.37 -17.58 25.66
CA SER A 599 13.20 -17.21 27.07
C SER A 599 13.24 -15.69 27.27
N LYS A 600 14.12 -14.98 26.54
CA LYS A 600 14.17 -13.51 26.55
C LYS A 600 12.85 -12.87 26.15
N PHE A 601 12.24 -13.31 25.04
CA PHE A 601 10.99 -12.72 24.56
C PHE A 601 9.80 -13.06 25.44
N PHE A 602 9.79 -14.26 26.01
CA PHE A 602 8.80 -14.67 27.01
C PHE A 602 8.86 -13.78 28.27
N GLU A 603 10.04 -13.65 28.89
CA GLU A 603 10.19 -12.83 30.10
C GLU A 603 9.86 -11.35 29.84
N HIS A 604 10.28 -10.81 28.69
CA HIS A 604 10.01 -9.43 28.33
C HIS A 604 8.53 -9.17 28.03
N PHE A 605 7.83 -10.12 27.40
CA PHE A 605 6.37 -10.04 27.24
C PHE A 605 5.67 -9.92 28.60
N ILE A 606 6.04 -10.76 29.56
CA ILE A 606 5.43 -10.77 30.89
C ILE A 606 5.73 -9.46 31.64
N ALA A 607 6.95 -8.92 31.52
CA ALA A 607 7.29 -7.64 32.11
C ALA A 607 6.43 -6.50 31.55
N ILE A 608 6.21 -6.47 30.22
CA ILE A 608 5.32 -5.48 29.59
C ILE A 608 3.87 -5.66 30.05
N ALA A 609 3.36 -6.89 30.05
CA ALA A 609 1.99 -7.18 30.47
C ALA A 609 1.74 -6.80 31.94
N ASP A 610 2.70 -7.04 32.84
CA ASP A 610 2.60 -6.58 34.22
C ASP A 610 2.66 -5.06 34.31
N ALA A 611 3.60 -4.39 33.64
CA ALA A 611 3.69 -2.92 33.64
C ALA A 611 2.37 -2.28 33.18
N MET A 612 1.76 -2.78 32.10
CA MET A 612 0.46 -2.28 31.62
C MET A 612 -0.69 -2.48 32.60
N ASN A 613 -0.60 -3.45 33.51
CA ASN A 613 -1.65 -3.78 34.47
C ASN A 613 -1.34 -3.36 35.92
N THR A 614 -0.14 -2.83 36.22
CA THR A 614 0.29 -2.57 37.62
C THR A 614 1.02 -1.25 37.86
N LEU A 615 1.58 -0.61 36.82
CA LEU A 615 2.37 0.62 36.96
C LEU A 615 1.59 1.72 37.71
N GLY A 616 2.22 2.37 38.69
CA GLY A 616 1.58 3.45 39.46
C GLY A 616 0.37 3.03 40.32
N GLY A 617 0.08 1.72 40.44
CA GLY A 617 -1.00 1.15 41.24
C GLY A 617 -2.05 0.39 40.41
N ALA A 618 -2.34 0.82 39.18
CA ALA A 618 -3.35 0.23 38.28
C ALA A 618 -2.87 0.00 36.83
N GLY A 619 -1.66 0.45 36.49
CA GLY A 619 -1.15 0.42 35.12
C GLY A 619 -1.86 1.42 34.21
N LEU A 620 -2.01 1.05 32.95
CA LEU A 620 -2.79 1.77 31.94
C LEU A 620 -4.25 1.29 31.88
N TRP A 621 -4.63 0.35 32.75
CA TRP A 621 -5.99 -0.19 32.88
C TRP A 621 -6.81 0.64 33.85
N ASP A 622 -8.00 1.08 33.42
CA ASP A 622 -8.95 1.75 34.29
C ASP A 622 -9.99 0.75 34.80
N GLU A 623 -9.98 0.49 36.11
CA GLU A 623 -10.86 -0.49 36.75
C GLU A 623 -12.32 -0.05 36.83
N GLU A 624 -12.62 1.25 36.74
CA GLU A 624 -13.99 1.75 36.75
C GLU A 624 -14.63 1.52 35.38
N ASP A 625 -13.97 2.00 34.33
CA ASP A 625 -14.46 1.94 32.96
C ASP A 625 -14.31 0.54 32.36
N GLY A 626 -13.29 -0.21 32.77
CA GLY A 626 -12.93 -1.50 32.19
C GLY A 626 -12.31 -1.36 30.81
N PHE A 627 -11.37 -0.43 30.67
CA PHE A 627 -10.73 -0.08 29.41
C PHE A 627 -9.29 0.40 29.61
N TYR A 628 -8.45 0.31 28.57
CA TYR A 628 -7.08 0.83 28.60
C TYR A 628 -7.00 2.26 28.06
N TYR A 629 -6.23 3.13 28.71
CA TYR A 629 -6.06 4.53 28.32
C TYR A 629 -4.59 4.96 28.32
N ASP A 630 -4.29 5.97 27.50
CA ASP A 630 -3.02 6.70 27.60
C ASP A 630 -2.98 7.50 28.90
N HIS A 631 -1.81 7.60 29.52
CA HIS A 631 -1.60 8.38 30.73
C HIS A 631 -0.71 9.60 30.43
N LEU A 632 -1.16 10.78 30.87
CA LEU A 632 -0.35 11.98 30.89
C LEU A 632 0.36 12.08 32.23
N HIS A 633 1.69 12.06 32.19
CA HIS A 633 2.50 12.31 33.38
C HIS A 633 2.97 13.77 33.39
N VAL A 634 2.43 14.54 34.33
CA VAL A 634 2.72 15.97 34.49
C VAL A 634 2.77 16.33 35.97
N ASN A 635 3.79 17.10 36.37
CA ASN A 635 3.98 17.56 37.76
C ASN A 635 3.92 16.43 38.81
N GLY A 636 4.45 15.24 38.49
CA GLY A 636 4.44 14.08 39.37
C GLY A 636 3.07 13.42 39.55
N ARG A 637 2.08 13.75 38.71
CA ARG A 637 0.73 13.16 38.71
C ARG A 637 0.51 12.38 37.43
N PHE A 638 -0.14 11.22 37.58
CA PHE A 638 -0.64 10.40 36.48
C PHE A 638 -2.11 10.77 36.22
N LEU A 639 -2.40 11.20 34.99
CA LEU A 639 -3.74 11.58 34.57
C LEU A 639 -4.19 10.69 33.40
N PRO A 640 -5.18 9.80 33.59
CA PRO A 640 -5.70 8.99 32.49
C PRO A 640 -6.44 9.88 31.48
N LEU A 641 -6.11 9.72 30.20
CA LEU A 641 -6.82 10.34 29.09
C LEU A 641 -7.95 9.39 28.65
N LYS A 642 -9.12 9.53 29.26
CA LYS A 642 -10.29 8.63 29.11
C LYS A 642 -10.98 8.74 27.73
N VAL A 643 -10.23 8.47 26.67
CA VAL A 643 -10.68 8.43 25.28
C VAL A 643 -10.76 6.98 24.82
N ARG A 644 -11.98 6.46 24.62
CA ARG A 644 -12.24 5.13 24.07
C ARG A 644 -12.01 5.14 22.56
N SER A 645 -10.77 4.88 22.17
CA SER A 645 -10.32 4.74 20.78
C SER A 645 -9.65 3.38 20.55
N LEU A 646 -9.21 3.11 19.32
CA LEU A 646 -8.41 1.92 19.01
C LEU A 646 -7.17 1.77 19.91
N VAL A 647 -6.64 2.87 20.45
CA VAL A 647 -5.50 2.84 21.39
C VAL A 647 -5.74 1.85 22.53
N GLY A 648 -6.94 1.88 23.13
CA GLY A 648 -7.30 0.96 24.22
C GLY A 648 -7.73 -0.44 23.75
N LEU A 649 -7.86 -0.65 22.44
CA LEU A 649 -8.17 -1.95 21.81
C LEU A 649 -6.92 -2.68 21.30
N ILE A 650 -5.83 -1.96 20.97
CA ILE A 650 -4.55 -2.56 20.57
C ILE A 650 -4.04 -3.61 21.58
N PRO A 651 -4.18 -3.46 22.91
CA PRO A 651 -3.79 -4.52 23.86
C PRO A 651 -4.39 -5.90 23.57
N LEU A 652 -5.55 -5.99 22.92
CA LEU A 652 -6.17 -7.26 22.55
C LEU A 652 -5.34 -8.05 21.52
N ILE A 653 -4.57 -7.38 20.66
CA ILE A 653 -3.83 -8.08 19.59
C ILE A 653 -2.60 -8.82 20.12
N ALA A 654 -2.05 -8.36 21.25
CA ALA A 654 -0.91 -8.95 21.94
C ALA A 654 -1.35 -10.19 22.73
N ALA A 655 -1.68 -11.23 21.98
CA ALA A 655 -2.13 -12.52 22.49
C ALA A 655 -1.51 -13.65 21.66
N GLY A 656 -1.01 -14.70 22.30
CA GLY A 656 -0.32 -15.80 21.61
C GLY A 656 -0.37 -17.12 22.37
N PRO A 657 -0.62 -18.25 21.68
CA PRO A 657 -0.59 -19.56 22.30
C PRO A 657 0.84 -20.01 22.62
N LEU A 658 0.98 -20.73 23.72
CA LEU A 658 2.14 -21.50 24.11
C LEU A 658 1.72 -22.97 24.13
N GLU A 659 1.80 -23.61 22.97
CA GLU A 659 1.41 -25.01 22.80
C GLU A 659 2.32 -25.92 23.61
N ASN A 660 1.74 -26.75 24.49
CA ASN A 660 2.51 -27.61 25.36
C ASN A 660 3.30 -28.68 24.62
N ASP A 661 2.81 -29.14 23.45
CA ASP A 661 3.50 -30.11 22.63
C ASP A 661 4.77 -29.49 22.02
N ALA A 662 4.67 -28.24 21.52
CA ALA A 662 5.84 -27.47 21.08
C ALA A 662 6.83 -27.21 22.22
N ILE A 663 6.35 -26.95 23.44
CA ILE A 663 7.21 -26.77 24.63
C ILE A 663 7.78 -28.11 25.14
N ALA A 664 7.11 -29.24 24.89
CA ALA A 664 7.58 -30.57 25.31
C ALA A 664 8.85 -30.96 24.57
N ASP A 665 8.92 -30.60 23.31
CA ASP A 665 10.07 -30.85 22.45
C ASP A 665 11.23 -29.87 22.70
N LEU A 666 11.06 -28.85 23.57
CA LEU A 666 12.04 -27.80 23.87
C LEU A 666 12.43 -27.79 25.37
N PRO A 667 13.27 -28.74 25.83
CA PRO A 667 13.57 -28.91 27.25
C PRO A 667 14.28 -27.71 27.88
N GLY A 668 15.10 -26.97 27.11
CA GLY A 668 15.80 -25.77 27.58
C GLY A 668 14.83 -24.64 27.91
N PHE A 669 13.92 -24.34 26.98
CA PHE A 669 12.85 -23.35 27.19
C PHE A 669 11.90 -23.77 28.32
N ARG A 670 11.42 -25.02 28.33
CA ARG A 670 10.52 -25.54 29.37
C ARG A 670 11.10 -25.38 30.77
N LYS A 671 12.38 -25.71 30.96
CA LYS A 671 13.07 -25.56 32.25
C LYS A 671 13.08 -24.10 32.72
N ARG A 672 13.37 -23.15 31.83
CA ARG A 672 13.40 -21.72 32.15
C ARG A 672 12.01 -21.15 32.41
N MET A 673 11.03 -21.53 31.60
CA MET A 673 9.63 -21.16 31.82
C MET A 673 9.15 -21.62 33.20
N ASN A 674 9.38 -22.90 33.55
CA ASN A 674 9.02 -23.42 34.87
C ASN A 674 9.76 -22.70 36.00
N TRP A 675 11.07 -22.47 35.84
CA TRP A 675 11.85 -21.71 36.81
C TRP A 675 11.28 -20.30 37.01
N PHE A 676 10.92 -19.61 35.93
CA PHE A 676 10.30 -18.29 36.00
C PHE A 676 8.97 -18.33 36.75
N MET A 677 8.09 -19.28 36.43
CA MET A 677 6.80 -19.46 37.11
C MET A 677 6.96 -19.74 38.60
N GLU A 678 7.96 -20.52 38.99
CA GLU A 678 8.22 -20.87 40.40
C GLU A 678 8.85 -19.72 41.20
N ASN A 679 9.75 -18.93 40.57
CA ASN A 679 10.58 -17.94 41.25
C ASN A 679 10.08 -16.48 41.08
N ARG A 680 9.26 -16.20 40.06
CA ARG A 680 8.63 -14.90 39.78
C ARG A 680 7.11 -14.97 39.86
N LYS A 681 6.61 -15.48 41.00
CA LYS A 681 5.17 -15.63 41.28
C LYS A 681 4.41 -14.31 41.21
N ASP A 682 5.09 -13.20 41.46
CA ASP A 682 4.61 -11.83 41.30
C ASP A 682 4.14 -11.53 39.86
N LEU A 683 4.85 -12.10 38.87
CA LEU A 683 4.59 -11.91 37.44
C LEU A 683 3.83 -13.09 36.79
N ALA A 684 3.91 -14.28 37.38
CA ALA A 684 3.31 -15.51 36.87
C ALA A 684 1.78 -15.44 36.67
N ARG A 685 1.09 -14.52 37.37
CA ARG A 685 -0.35 -14.27 37.21
C ARG A 685 -0.78 -13.80 35.82
N GLN A 686 0.16 -13.26 35.03
CA GLN A 686 -0.09 -12.82 33.66
C GLN A 686 -0.14 -13.99 32.66
N ILE A 687 0.15 -15.22 33.10
CA ILE A 687 0.14 -16.42 32.25
C ILE A 687 -1.14 -17.20 32.46
N LEU A 688 -1.92 -17.33 31.40
CA LEU A 688 -3.15 -18.11 31.39
C LEU A 688 -2.81 -19.55 31.01
N CYS A 689 -2.59 -20.42 32.00
CA CYS A 689 -2.49 -21.86 31.75
C CYS A 689 -3.82 -22.55 32.09
N GLY A 690 -4.46 -23.13 31.08
CA GLY A 690 -5.69 -23.89 31.22
C GLY A 690 -5.41 -25.34 31.61
N GLY A 691 -6.17 -25.86 32.57
CA GLY A 691 -6.17 -27.28 32.92
C GLY A 691 -7.29 -27.66 33.91
N GLU A 692 -8.40 -28.17 33.39
CA GLU A 692 -9.08 -29.37 33.93
C GLU A 692 -9.75 -30.09 32.75
N ALA A 693 -9.28 -31.31 32.48
CA ALA A 693 -9.84 -32.17 31.46
C ALA A 693 -11.19 -32.70 31.95
N HIS A 694 -12.27 -32.41 31.22
CA HIS A 694 -13.54 -33.08 31.50
C HIS A 694 -13.55 -34.57 31.11
N ASP A 695 -12.57 -35.07 30.33
CA ASP A 695 -12.53 -36.46 29.86
C ASP A 695 -11.13 -37.12 29.82
N GLY A 696 -10.15 -36.64 30.61
CA GLY A 696 -8.85 -37.35 30.79
C GLY A 696 -7.95 -37.45 29.56
N LYS A 697 -8.19 -36.67 28.49
CA LYS A 697 -7.35 -36.59 27.28
C LYS A 697 -7.08 -35.15 26.81
N GLY A 698 -6.95 -34.20 27.73
CA GLY A 698 -6.64 -32.81 27.40
C GLY A 698 -5.15 -32.49 27.56
N HIS A 699 -4.48 -32.11 26.48
CA HIS A 699 -3.17 -31.45 26.54
C HIS A 699 -3.39 -30.10 27.25
N GLY A 700 -2.63 -29.77 28.31
CA GLY A 700 -2.73 -28.43 28.90
C GLY A 700 -2.35 -27.38 27.84
N HIS A 701 -2.93 -26.20 27.86
CA HIS A 701 -2.54 -25.11 26.95
C HIS A 701 -2.15 -23.90 27.80
N CYS A 702 -0.98 -23.31 27.57
CA CYS A 702 -0.63 -22.02 28.14
C CYS A 702 -0.84 -20.93 27.08
N PHE A 703 -1.17 -19.73 27.54
CA PHE A 703 -1.50 -18.60 26.68
C PHE A 703 -0.99 -17.32 27.34
N VAL A 704 -0.35 -16.48 26.54
CA VAL A 704 0.11 -15.17 26.98
C VAL A 704 -0.76 -14.11 26.33
N ALA A 705 -1.26 -13.18 27.13
CA ALA A 705 -2.07 -12.05 26.69
C ALA A 705 -1.86 -10.88 27.64
N ILE A 706 -2.04 -9.64 27.14
CA ILE A 706 -2.10 -8.47 28.03
C ILE A 706 -3.37 -8.51 28.90
N PRO A 707 -4.59 -8.58 28.32
CA PRO A 707 -5.79 -8.61 29.14
C PRO A 707 -5.98 -10.00 29.76
N THR A 708 -6.35 -10.02 31.03
CA THR A 708 -6.95 -11.20 31.69
C THR A 708 -8.29 -11.56 31.05
N ARG A 709 -8.84 -12.74 31.38
CA ARG A 709 -10.17 -13.17 30.86
C ARG A 709 -11.25 -12.15 31.23
N GLU A 710 -11.24 -11.66 32.45
CA GLU A 710 -12.21 -10.71 32.97
C GLU A 710 -12.10 -9.35 32.25
N GLN A 711 -10.87 -8.85 32.06
CA GLN A 711 -10.61 -7.63 31.31
C GLN A 711 -11.03 -7.77 29.84
N LEU A 712 -10.70 -8.90 29.20
CA LEU A 712 -11.11 -9.21 27.82
C LEU A 712 -12.64 -9.12 27.68
N VAL A 713 -13.39 -9.78 28.56
CA VAL A 713 -14.86 -9.73 28.52
C VAL A 713 -15.39 -8.31 28.70
N ARG A 714 -14.75 -7.47 29.53
CA ARG A 714 -15.14 -6.07 29.73
C ARG A 714 -14.88 -5.22 28.48
N ILE A 715 -13.71 -5.34 27.87
CA ILE A 715 -13.37 -4.61 26.64
C ILE A 715 -14.29 -5.02 25.48
N LEU A 716 -14.59 -6.32 25.35
CA LEU A 716 -15.45 -6.83 24.28
C LEU A 716 -16.88 -6.27 24.35
N ARG A 717 -17.37 -5.85 25.53
CA ARG A 717 -18.66 -5.18 25.64
C ARG A 717 -18.67 -3.88 24.84
N TYR A 718 -17.59 -3.09 24.88
CA TYR A 718 -17.48 -1.86 24.08
C TYR A 718 -17.18 -2.17 22.61
N LEU A 719 -16.24 -3.08 22.34
CA LEU A 719 -15.86 -3.44 20.97
C LEU A 719 -17.07 -3.86 20.11
N LEU A 720 -18.00 -4.61 20.72
CA LEU A 720 -19.14 -5.23 20.04
C LEU A 720 -20.45 -4.46 20.22
N ASP A 721 -20.42 -3.26 20.84
CA ASP A 721 -21.60 -2.39 20.95
C ASP A 721 -21.70 -1.47 19.73
N GLU A 722 -22.88 -1.44 19.12
CA GLU A 722 -23.14 -0.63 17.92
C GLU A 722 -23.19 0.88 18.20
N ASN A 723 -23.44 1.28 19.46
CA ASN A 723 -23.34 2.65 19.94
C ASN A 723 -21.92 3.08 20.29
N GLU A 724 -20.97 2.14 20.25
CA GLU A 724 -19.56 2.34 20.55
C GLU A 724 -18.74 2.06 19.27
N PHE A 725 -18.06 0.92 19.20
CA PHE A 725 -17.11 0.62 18.13
C PHE A 725 -17.69 -0.20 16.97
N LEU A 726 -18.75 -1.02 17.18
CA LEU A 726 -19.24 -1.94 16.15
C LEU A 726 -20.08 -1.20 15.11
N SER A 727 -19.50 -0.95 13.94
CA SER A 727 -20.22 -0.42 12.78
C SER A 727 -20.87 -1.55 11.98
N PRO A 728 -21.91 -1.29 11.17
CA PRO A 728 -22.36 -2.21 10.11
C PRO A 728 -21.24 -2.66 9.16
N TYR A 729 -20.12 -1.94 9.10
CA TYR A 729 -19.04 -2.14 8.14
C TYR A 729 -17.70 -2.55 8.77
N GLY A 730 -17.61 -2.72 10.11
CA GLY A 730 -16.38 -3.11 10.81
C GLY A 730 -16.25 -2.48 12.20
N ILE A 731 -15.03 -2.36 12.71
CA ILE A 731 -14.71 -1.68 13.97
C ILE A 731 -14.26 -0.25 13.67
N ARG A 732 -14.94 0.73 14.28
CA ARG A 732 -14.62 2.17 14.21
C ARG A 732 -13.31 2.48 14.91
N SER A 733 -12.61 3.51 14.46
CA SER A 733 -11.36 3.95 15.07
C SER A 733 -11.53 4.67 16.43
N LEU A 734 -12.71 5.26 16.64
CA LEU A 734 -13.11 5.94 17.87
C LEU A 734 -14.55 5.54 18.20
N SER A 735 -14.86 5.44 19.51
CA SER A 735 -16.22 5.18 19.95
C SER A 735 -17.21 6.24 19.41
N ARG A 736 -18.35 5.76 18.91
CA ARG A 736 -19.48 6.59 18.47
C ARG A 736 -20.13 7.37 19.62
N ALA A 737 -19.89 7.00 20.89
CA ALA A 737 -20.41 7.74 22.04
C ALA A 737 -19.90 9.20 22.08
N TYR A 738 -18.72 9.46 21.53
CA TYR A 738 -18.15 10.82 21.43
C TYR A 738 -18.79 11.68 20.34
N ARG A 739 -19.86 11.21 19.69
CA ARG A 739 -20.68 12.01 18.77
C ARG A 739 -21.54 13.01 19.55
N ASP A 740 -22.21 12.51 20.59
CA ASP A 740 -23.17 13.29 21.38
C ASP A 740 -22.50 13.90 22.62
N ASP A 741 -21.50 13.22 23.18
CA ASP A 741 -20.71 13.70 24.34
C ASP A 741 -19.20 13.66 24.06
N PRO A 742 -18.65 14.65 23.34
CA PRO A 742 -17.22 14.69 23.01
C PRO A 742 -16.32 14.75 24.23
N TYR A 743 -15.17 14.09 24.17
CA TYR A 743 -14.20 14.14 25.26
C TYR A 743 -13.51 15.50 25.30
N VAL A 744 -13.53 16.14 26.47
CA VAL A 744 -12.95 17.47 26.69
C VAL A 744 -11.91 17.42 27.81
N PHE A 745 -10.66 17.71 27.46
CA PHE A 745 -9.55 17.84 28.40
C PHE A 745 -9.14 19.31 28.54
N ARG A 746 -9.15 19.83 29.76
CA ARG A 746 -8.79 21.23 30.06
C ARG A 746 -7.48 21.31 30.80
N LEU A 747 -6.56 22.12 30.28
CA LEU A 747 -5.22 22.26 30.82
C LEU A 747 -4.73 23.70 30.59
N GLU A 748 -4.27 24.36 31.64
CA GLU A 748 -3.69 25.73 31.61
C GLU A 748 -4.57 26.76 30.85
N GLY A 749 -5.90 26.64 30.97
CA GLY A 749 -6.86 27.53 30.31
C GLY A 749 -7.10 27.24 28.83
N ARG A 750 -6.50 26.17 28.27
CA ARG A 750 -6.78 25.65 26.93
C ARG A 750 -7.70 24.43 27.00
N GLU A 751 -8.55 24.31 26.00
CA GLU A 751 -9.46 23.16 25.84
C GLU A 751 -8.99 22.29 24.67
N TYR A 752 -8.84 21.00 24.92
CA TYR A 752 -8.53 19.98 23.93
C TYR A 752 -9.73 19.07 23.77
N ARG A 753 -10.23 18.91 22.55
CA ARG A 753 -11.46 18.20 22.24
C ARG A 753 -11.21 17.03 21.30
N VAL A 754 -11.80 15.88 21.63
CA VAL A 754 -11.86 14.69 20.78
C VAL A 754 -13.32 14.36 20.54
N GLU A 755 -13.73 14.43 19.28
CA GLU A 755 -15.10 14.18 18.85
C GLU A 755 -15.14 13.09 17.78
N TYR A 756 -16.27 12.40 17.70
CA TYR A 756 -16.50 11.37 16.70
C TYR A 756 -16.78 11.97 15.32
N ALA A 757 -15.87 11.77 14.39
CA ALA A 757 -15.97 12.13 12.98
C ALA A 757 -15.95 10.85 12.13
N PRO A 758 -17.10 10.35 11.64
CA PRO A 758 -17.16 9.06 10.95
C PRO A 758 -16.51 9.06 9.56
N GLY A 759 -16.25 10.23 8.96
CA GLY A 759 -15.74 10.39 7.60
C GLY A 759 -14.36 11.04 7.53
N GLU A 760 -14.21 12.01 6.64
CA GLU A 760 -13.05 12.88 6.54
C GLU A 760 -12.82 13.65 7.86
N SER A 761 -11.59 14.11 8.11
CA SER A 761 -11.31 14.92 9.30
C SER A 761 -11.95 16.30 9.18
N THR A 762 -12.74 16.70 10.18
CA THR A 762 -13.33 18.05 10.29
C THR A 762 -12.32 19.08 10.80
N THR A 763 -11.12 18.66 11.19
CA THR A 763 -10.08 19.54 11.75
C THR A 763 -8.77 19.41 10.99
N GLY A 764 -8.01 20.51 10.91
CA GLY A 764 -6.63 20.49 10.38
C GLY A 764 -5.57 20.03 11.40
N LEU A 765 -6.00 19.47 12.54
CA LEU A 765 -5.07 18.97 13.56
C LEU A 765 -4.19 17.88 12.95
N PHE A 766 -2.88 18.05 13.09
CA PHE A 766 -1.83 17.14 12.61
C PHE A 766 -1.67 17.04 11.08
N GLY A 767 -2.32 17.95 10.33
CA GLY A 767 -1.89 18.34 8.98
C GLY A 767 -2.13 17.35 7.82
N GLY A 768 -2.84 16.23 8.04
CA GLY A 768 -3.07 15.20 7.02
C GLY A 768 -4.54 14.98 6.62
N ASN A 769 -4.73 14.14 5.61
CA ASN A 769 -6.04 13.76 5.03
C ASN A 769 -6.67 12.59 5.79
N SER A 770 -5.87 11.85 6.55
CA SER A 770 -6.28 10.66 7.28
C SER A 770 -7.07 11.02 8.54
N ASN A 771 -8.11 10.24 8.85
CA ASN A 771 -8.90 10.40 10.06
C ASN A 771 -9.04 9.09 10.86
N TRP A 772 -8.57 9.13 12.09
CA TRP A 772 -8.64 8.04 13.09
C TRP A 772 -9.66 8.30 14.20
N ARG A 773 -10.54 9.30 14.04
CA ARG A 773 -11.58 9.67 15.01
C ARG A 773 -12.97 9.13 14.67
N GLY A 774 -13.05 7.95 14.06
CA GLY A 774 -14.33 7.32 13.76
C GLY A 774 -14.38 6.38 12.55
N PRO A 775 -13.61 6.61 11.47
CA PRO A 775 -13.65 5.73 10.29
C PRO A 775 -13.13 4.33 10.57
N ILE A 776 -13.37 3.42 9.62
CA ILE A 776 -12.94 2.02 9.66
C ILE A 776 -11.67 1.85 8.84
N TRP A 777 -10.69 1.19 9.45
CA TRP A 777 -9.38 0.93 8.88
C TRP A 777 -9.10 -0.56 8.84
N PHE A 778 -8.75 -1.08 7.66
CA PHE A 778 -8.48 -2.50 7.43
C PHE A 778 -7.34 -3.08 8.29
N PRO A 779 -6.18 -2.41 8.46
CA PRO A 779 -5.05 -2.96 9.21
C PRO A 779 -5.41 -3.42 10.63
N VAL A 780 -6.00 -2.52 11.43
CA VAL A 780 -6.31 -2.81 12.84
C VAL A 780 -7.50 -3.77 12.95
N ASN A 781 -8.52 -3.62 12.10
CA ASN A 781 -9.63 -4.57 12.03
C ASN A 781 -9.14 -6.00 11.77
N TYR A 782 -8.23 -6.17 10.81
CA TYR A 782 -7.66 -7.47 10.49
C TYR A 782 -6.87 -8.07 11.66
N LEU A 783 -6.05 -7.27 12.36
CA LEU A 783 -5.33 -7.72 13.55
C LEU A 783 -6.27 -8.11 14.70
N LEU A 784 -7.39 -7.40 14.88
CA LEU A 784 -8.42 -7.74 15.86
C LEU A 784 -9.13 -9.06 15.51
N ILE A 785 -9.44 -9.30 14.23
CA ILE A 785 -9.98 -10.57 13.74
C ILE A 785 -9.02 -11.71 14.10
N GLU A 786 -7.74 -11.59 13.74
CA GLU A 786 -6.75 -12.64 14.07
C GLU A 786 -6.57 -12.82 15.58
N ALA A 787 -6.71 -11.75 16.37
CA ALA A 787 -6.65 -11.83 17.83
C ALA A 787 -7.82 -12.63 18.41
N LEU A 788 -9.05 -12.34 17.95
CA LEU A 788 -10.25 -13.07 18.35
C LEU A 788 -10.17 -14.56 17.99
N GLU A 789 -9.58 -14.89 16.84
CA GLU A 789 -9.31 -16.27 16.44
C GLU A 789 -8.31 -16.95 17.38
N ARG A 790 -7.22 -16.27 17.77
CA ARG A 790 -6.26 -16.79 18.76
C ARG A 790 -6.90 -17.01 20.13
N TYR A 791 -7.75 -16.10 20.59
CA TYR A 791 -8.50 -16.28 21.82
C TYR A 791 -9.52 -17.42 21.72
N HIS A 792 -10.18 -17.58 20.57
CA HIS A 792 -11.09 -18.71 20.34
C HIS A 792 -10.34 -20.05 20.35
N HIS A 793 -9.16 -20.12 19.74
CA HIS A 793 -8.33 -21.33 19.78
C HIS A 793 -8.01 -21.75 21.22
N PHE A 794 -7.79 -20.79 22.12
CA PHE A 794 -7.51 -21.06 23.53
C PHE A 794 -8.76 -21.37 24.36
N TYR A 795 -9.80 -20.54 24.29
CA TYR A 795 -11.00 -20.68 25.12
C TYR A 795 -12.06 -21.64 24.54
N GLY A 796 -11.94 -22.01 23.26
CA GLY A 796 -12.92 -22.79 22.53
C GLY A 796 -14.31 -22.14 22.52
N ASP A 797 -15.34 -22.98 22.53
CA ASP A 797 -16.74 -22.57 22.57
C ASP A 797 -17.21 -22.14 23.97
N SER A 798 -16.35 -22.30 24.99
CA SER A 798 -16.71 -22.05 26.39
C SER A 798 -16.82 -20.56 26.74
N LEU A 799 -16.04 -19.71 26.06
CA LEU A 799 -16.11 -18.27 26.20
C LEU A 799 -17.03 -17.70 25.13
N GLN A 800 -18.23 -17.35 25.55
CA GLN A 800 -19.18 -16.63 24.72
C GLN A 800 -19.31 -15.18 25.18
N VAL A 801 -19.58 -14.29 24.24
CA VAL A 801 -19.91 -12.88 24.45
C VAL A 801 -21.15 -12.53 23.67
N GLU A 802 -21.77 -11.40 23.99
CA GLU A 802 -22.93 -10.92 23.25
C GLU A 802 -22.45 -10.14 22.02
N CYS A 803 -22.96 -10.45 20.84
CA CYS A 803 -22.54 -9.80 19.59
C CYS A 803 -23.74 -9.68 18.62
N PRO A 804 -24.23 -8.45 18.36
CA PRO A 804 -23.84 -7.20 19.01
C PRO A 804 -24.14 -7.16 20.52
N THR A 805 -23.41 -6.36 21.30
CA THR A 805 -23.73 -6.09 22.71
C THR A 805 -25.17 -5.56 22.85
N GLY A 806 -25.93 -6.08 23.81
CA GLY A 806 -27.35 -5.74 24.01
C GLY A 806 -28.35 -6.44 23.08
N SER A 807 -27.91 -7.28 22.13
CA SER A 807 -28.80 -7.98 21.18
C SER A 807 -29.47 -9.26 21.70
N GLY A 808 -29.03 -9.79 22.84
CA GLY A 808 -29.34 -11.12 23.36
C GLY A 808 -28.63 -12.27 22.65
N ARG A 809 -27.92 -12.03 21.53
CA ARG A 809 -27.26 -13.06 20.73
C ARG A 809 -25.88 -13.38 21.28
N ARG A 810 -25.68 -14.61 21.76
CA ARG A 810 -24.39 -15.11 22.25
C ARG A 810 -23.60 -15.74 21.11
N MET A 811 -22.33 -15.39 21.01
CA MET A 811 -21.38 -15.90 20.03
C MET A 811 -20.07 -16.31 20.72
N ASN A 812 -19.43 -17.37 20.25
CA ASN A 812 -18.02 -17.62 20.58
C ASN A 812 -17.11 -16.62 19.83
N LEU A 813 -15.84 -16.52 20.22
CA LEU A 813 -14.94 -15.51 19.64
C LEU A 813 -14.62 -15.76 18.15
N GLY A 814 -14.70 -17.01 17.67
CA GLY A 814 -14.55 -17.32 16.25
C GLY A 814 -15.74 -16.87 15.40
N GLU A 815 -16.96 -16.94 15.94
CA GLU A 815 -18.16 -16.39 15.33
C GLU A 815 -18.13 -14.86 15.30
N VAL A 816 -17.64 -14.22 16.36
CA VAL A 816 -17.42 -12.77 16.41
C VAL A 816 -16.42 -12.34 15.33
N ALA A 817 -15.29 -13.04 15.20
CA ALA A 817 -14.30 -12.78 14.16
C ALA A 817 -14.94 -12.86 12.75
N LYS A 818 -15.76 -13.89 12.49
CA LYS A 818 -16.51 -14.04 11.23
C LYS A 818 -17.51 -12.91 10.98
N GLU A 819 -18.21 -12.45 12.02
CA GLU A 819 -19.16 -11.35 11.91
C GLU A 819 -18.46 -10.04 11.53
N ILE A 820 -17.30 -9.73 12.14
CA ILE A 820 -16.50 -8.55 11.76
C ILE A 820 -15.99 -8.68 10.32
N SER A 821 -15.45 -9.85 9.94
CA SER A 821 -15.02 -10.12 8.55
C SER A 821 -16.15 -9.94 7.54
N ARG A 822 -17.36 -10.42 7.86
CA ARG A 822 -18.55 -10.26 7.01
C ARG A 822 -18.92 -8.78 6.83
N ARG A 823 -18.85 -7.98 7.90
CA ARG A 823 -19.12 -6.54 7.87
C ARG A 823 -18.08 -5.80 7.00
N LEU A 824 -16.79 -6.11 7.14
CA LEU A 824 -15.74 -5.55 6.28
C LEU A 824 -15.93 -5.93 4.80
N ALA A 825 -16.24 -7.20 4.52
CA ALA A 825 -16.49 -7.66 3.15
C ALA A 825 -17.69 -6.95 2.51
N SER A 826 -18.73 -6.64 3.29
CA SER A 826 -19.94 -5.98 2.78
C SER A 826 -19.69 -4.61 2.17
N ILE A 827 -18.61 -3.92 2.54
CA ILE A 827 -18.19 -2.63 1.96
C ILE A 827 -18.06 -2.70 0.43
N PHE A 828 -17.62 -3.85 -0.11
CA PHE A 828 -17.29 -4.03 -1.52
C PHE A 828 -18.30 -4.90 -2.28
N LEU A 829 -19.31 -5.43 -1.59
CA LEU A 829 -20.33 -6.25 -2.20
C LEU A 829 -21.57 -5.40 -2.47
N PRO A 830 -22.28 -5.63 -3.58
CA PRO A 830 -23.48 -4.87 -3.88
C PRO A 830 -24.57 -5.12 -2.83
N ASP A 831 -25.14 -4.04 -2.30
CA ASP A 831 -26.19 -4.02 -1.28
C ASP A 831 -27.50 -3.44 -1.86
N GLY A 832 -28.21 -4.26 -2.63
CA GLY A 832 -29.47 -3.88 -3.26
C GLY A 832 -29.32 -2.83 -4.37
N GLU A 833 -30.21 -1.83 -4.39
CA GLU A 833 -30.32 -0.82 -5.47
C GLU A 833 -29.23 0.26 -5.43
N ASN A 834 -28.52 0.42 -4.31
CA ASN A 834 -27.54 1.50 -4.11
C ASN A 834 -26.11 1.14 -4.54
N GLY A 835 -25.90 -0.03 -5.16
CA GLY A 835 -24.57 -0.48 -5.55
C GLY A 835 -23.73 -0.92 -4.34
N ARG A 836 -22.42 -0.61 -4.34
CA ARG A 836 -21.50 -0.97 -3.25
C ARG A 836 -21.34 0.20 -2.28
N PRO A 837 -21.32 -0.05 -0.96
CA PRO A 837 -21.06 0.99 0.03
C PRO A 837 -19.80 1.82 -0.27
N CYS A 838 -18.72 1.19 -0.74
CA CYS A 838 -17.47 1.90 -1.05
C CYS A 838 -17.62 3.04 -2.06
N HIS A 839 -18.63 3.04 -2.92
CA HIS A 839 -18.89 4.10 -3.91
C HIS A 839 -19.79 5.24 -3.39
N GLY A 840 -20.20 5.21 -2.13
CA GLY A 840 -20.91 6.33 -1.50
C GLY A 840 -22.27 6.68 -2.11
N GLY A 841 -22.90 5.75 -2.83
CA GLY A 841 -24.20 5.96 -3.48
C GLY A 841 -24.14 6.60 -4.88
N ASP A 842 -22.97 6.70 -5.51
CA ASP A 842 -22.88 7.16 -6.91
C ASP A 842 -23.63 6.22 -7.85
N SER A 843 -24.68 6.75 -8.48
CA SER A 843 -25.60 5.99 -9.34
C SER A 843 -24.93 5.34 -10.55
N ARG A 844 -23.77 5.83 -11.00
CA ARG A 844 -23.00 5.18 -12.09
C ARG A 844 -22.56 3.79 -11.67
N TYR A 845 -22.03 3.64 -10.45
CA TYR A 845 -21.55 2.35 -9.95
C TYR A 845 -22.68 1.40 -9.53
N ALA A 846 -23.92 1.88 -9.47
CA ALA A 846 -25.11 1.05 -9.28
C ALA A 846 -25.71 0.58 -10.61
N GLY A 847 -25.95 1.52 -11.54
CA GLY A 847 -26.77 1.28 -12.73
C GLY A 847 -26.03 1.18 -14.06
N ASP A 848 -24.88 1.83 -14.22
CA ASP A 848 -24.19 1.90 -15.51
C ASP A 848 -23.36 0.63 -15.77
N PRO A 849 -23.59 -0.10 -16.88
CA PRO A 849 -22.86 -1.34 -17.20
C PRO A 849 -21.35 -1.15 -17.36
N HIS A 850 -20.88 0.06 -17.65
CA HIS A 850 -19.47 0.41 -17.81
C HIS A 850 -18.80 0.90 -16.52
N TRP A 851 -19.54 0.97 -15.41
CA TRP A 851 -19.04 1.38 -14.09
C TRP A 851 -19.34 0.37 -12.99
N ARG A 852 -20.50 -0.30 -13.02
CA ARG A 852 -21.01 -1.16 -11.94
C ARG A 852 -20.10 -2.30 -11.49
N GLU A 853 -19.12 -2.68 -12.32
CA GLU A 853 -18.17 -3.77 -12.08
C GLU A 853 -16.78 -3.26 -11.68
N LEU A 854 -16.58 -1.94 -11.61
CA LEU A 854 -15.32 -1.32 -11.25
C LEU A 854 -15.28 -1.08 -9.75
N VAL A 855 -14.31 -1.69 -9.05
CA VAL A 855 -14.18 -1.61 -7.60
C VAL A 855 -13.01 -0.69 -7.24
N LEU A 856 -13.24 0.24 -6.29
CA LEU A 856 -12.21 1.09 -5.70
C LEU A 856 -11.89 0.60 -4.29
N TYR A 857 -10.62 0.75 -3.88
CA TYR A 857 -10.13 0.31 -2.59
C TYR A 857 -9.48 1.50 -1.91
N HIS A 858 -10.26 2.14 -1.06
CA HIS A 858 -9.89 3.38 -0.41
C HIS A 858 -8.95 3.16 0.78
N GLU A 859 -8.32 4.24 1.22
CA GLU A 859 -7.46 4.29 2.40
C GLU A 859 -8.22 3.83 3.65
N TYR A 860 -9.41 4.40 3.85
CA TYR A 860 -10.31 4.08 4.94
C TYR A 860 -11.79 4.26 4.53
N PHE A 861 -12.70 3.90 5.43
CA PHE A 861 -14.14 3.85 5.14
C PHE A 861 -14.98 4.56 6.19
N HIS A 862 -16.02 5.25 5.74
CA HIS A 862 -16.94 5.98 6.61
C HIS A 862 -17.57 5.06 7.65
N GLY A 863 -17.44 5.40 8.93
CA GLY A 863 -17.87 4.58 10.07
C GLY A 863 -19.35 4.22 10.09
N GLU A 864 -20.21 4.99 9.41
CA GLU A 864 -21.67 4.76 9.41
C GLU A 864 -22.24 4.33 8.04
N THR A 865 -21.50 4.48 6.93
CA THR A 865 -22.04 4.27 5.57
C THR A 865 -21.17 3.38 4.70
N GLY A 866 -19.93 3.09 5.12
CA GLY A 866 -19.00 2.29 4.32
C GLY A 866 -18.47 2.98 3.06
N ARG A 867 -18.78 4.27 2.85
CA ARG A 867 -18.20 5.09 1.75
C ARG A 867 -16.69 5.10 1.85
N GLY A 868 -15.99 4.88 0.74
CA GLY A 868 -14.53 4.98 0.68
C GLY A 868 -14.06 6.44 0.76
N ILE A 869 -12.95 6.67 1.47
CA ILE A 869 -12.39 8.00 1.77
C ILE A 869 -10.85 7.92 1.72
N GLY A 870 -10.21 9.02 1.32
CA GLY A 870 -8.76 9.09 1.05
C GLY A 870 -8.41 8.33 -0.23
N ALA A 871 -7.12 8.05 -0.44
CA ALA A 871 -6.57 7.39 -1.63
C ALA A 871 -7.47 6.28 -2.18
N SER A 872 -8.07 6.50 -3.36
CA SER A 872 -9.02 5.56 -3.99
C SER A 872 -8.38 4.25 -4.48
N HIS A 873 -7.05 4.21 -4.50
CA HIS A 873 -6.23 3.09 -4.95
C HIS A 873 -5.25 2.63 -3.87
N GLN A 874 -5.59 2.83 -2.58
CA GLN A 874 -4.93 2.20 -1.42
C GLN A 874 -5.15 0.68 -1.36
N THR A 875 -5.00 0.03 -2.52
CA THR A 875 -4.96 -1.41 -2.76
C THR A 875 -3.72 -2.07 -2.17
N GLY A 876 -2.93 -1.33 -1.39
CA GLY A 876 -1.98 -1.85 -0.41
C GLY A 876 -2.67 -2.64 0.71
N TRP A 877 -2.93 -2.01 1.87
CA TRP A 877 -3.53 -2.74 3.01
C TRP A 877 -4.99 -3.10 2.78
N THR A 878 -5.73 -2.39 1.92
CA THR A 878 -7.17 -2.66 1.75
C THR A 878 -7.39 -3.98 0.99
N ALA A 879 -6.34 -4.49 0.32
CA ALA A 879 -6.34 -5.84 -0.23
C ALA A 879 -6.45 -6.95 0.84
N LEU A 880 -6.32 -6.63 2.14
CA LEU A 880 -6.68 -7.54 3.23
C LEU A 880 -8.15 -7.98 3.17
N VAL A 881 -9.03 -7.27 2.46
CA VAL A 881 -10.40 -7.73 2.20
C VAL A 881 -10.43 -9.13 1.59
N THR A 882 -9.40 -9.52 0.82
CA THR A 882 -9.28 -10.88 0.26
C THR A 882 -9.30 -11.98 1.33
N GLN A 883 -8.88 -11.65 2.56
CA GLN A 883 -8.90 -12.52 3.73
C GLN A 883 -10.25 -12.53 4.47
N CYS A 884 -11.11 -11.56 4.20
CA CYS A 884 -12.42 -11.39 4.86
C CYS A 884 -13.57 -11.99 4.03
N LEU A 885 -13.36 -12.25 2.73
CA LEU A 885 -14.39 -12.78 1.81
C LEU A 885 -14.77 -14.24 2.11
N GLY A 886 -16.00 -14.63 1.75
CA GLY A 886 -16.50 -16.01 1.84
C GLY A 886 -16.54 -16.62 3.25
N GLY A 887 -16.50 -15.80 4.31
CA GLY A 887 -16.46 -16.26 5.70
C GLY A 887 -15.23 -17.11 6.05
N ARG A 888 -14.13 -16.93 5.30
CA ARG A 888 -12.86 -17.64 5.54
C ARG A 888 -12.35 -17.35 6.95
N MET A 889 -11.87 -18.40 7.62
CA MET A 889 -10.78 -18.25 8.59
C MET A 889 -9.50 -18.01 7.76
N PRO A 890 -8.66 -17.02 8.08
CA PRO A 890 -7.33 -16.89 7.49
C PRO A 890 -6.59 -18.23 7.62
N ARG A 891 -6.00 -18.72 6.53
CA ARG A 891 -5.24 -19.97 6.52
C ARG A 891 -3.92 -19.80 7.28
N GLY A 892 -4.00 -19.85 8.60
CA GLY A 892 -2.89 -20.03 9.53
C GLY A 892 -3.08 -21.22 10.48
N GLN A 893 -4.25 -21.83 10.52
CA GLN A 893 -4.64 -22.75 11.61
C GLN A 893 -5.51 -23.95 11.17
N GLU A 894 -5.42 -24.39 9.90
CA GLU A 894 -5.95 -25.71 9.53
C GLU A 894 -4.81 -26.75 9.63
N GLU A 895 -5.00 -27.67 10.58
CA GLU A 895 -4.25 -28.90 10.86
C GLU A 895 -2.83 -28.73 11.40
N HIS A 896 -2.75 -28.65 12.74
CA HIS A 896 -1.76 -29.41 13.51
C HIS A 896 -2.39 -30.71 13.99
#